data_AF-A0A7Y8MRN3-F1
#
_entry.id   AF-A0A7Y8MRN3-F1
#
_cell.length_a   1.000
_cell.length_b   1.000
_cell.length_c   1.000
_cell.angle_alpha   90.00
_cell.angle_beta   90.00
_cell.angle_gamma   90.00
#
_symmetry.space_group_name_H-M   'P 1'
#
loop_
_entity.id
_entity.type
_entity.pdbx_description
1 polymer ?
#
loop_
_entity_poly.entity_id
_entity_poly.type
_entity_poly.pdbx_seq_one_letter_code
_entity_poly.pdbx_strand_id
1 'polypeptide(L)'
;MIVKGAVVAGLLALVPSIAFGATTAPEPVPRSKPPIMKVAKSDTALLESAFEAAARYDWSAALAFAGQMDDPLAAKIVRWRYYAADNSIAPYGEISRFIESSPGWPRIEKMRRNAERQLPTTLEPDQVIAWFKGREPSSPDGKVKLGEALLAKGERARGVQLIQEGWIDGTFTAAREKELLSRYREVLTPQINALRIDRLLWDDERAAAQRLMSTIDSDARKLAEARIKLATNVRGAETAISLVPQSLRADSGLLFDRARYSRLKGRDPEAWPLILSAPSSPQALRRPEDWWKERNIQARNAIENRQFSKAYDMVAGHGLTAGVNFAEAEFLAGWIALRFLNDAQKAQGHFQRLKSGVTYPISLARANYWLARALERTGDKPGAMAAYGAAARFPETFYGQLALIALKPKGRFAINDERIDTGASRKSFNAEELAAAIRLLNRIGAEEYVRVFALHFADVAESRETYALLAELMRELGHPELAIRVAKRAMQKQISVLAYAYPVLSVPKYRGRGTPPEPALVLGLSRQESEFDPMAVSGANAQGIMQLLPETARQTARRHGVDYHRNKLIGDATYNMSIGMAHLSDLLASFDGSYILTIAAYNAGAGRVRQWIGEYGDPRNGVDPIDWIEQIPFSETRNYVQRVLENTQIYRARLARAEVPLSLMGDLYRGSSAPPPRIGGPFEPEETALPLSASPSPSVPVPAPAPDRTEGETSGPLEAAEPLIRPIPKPDPNS
;
A
#
# COMPACT_ATOMS: atom_id res chain seq x y z
N MET A 1 44.92 64.13 20.09
CA MET A 1 45.70 62.91 19.78
C MET A 1 44.77 62.01 18.95
N ILE A 2 45.05 61.75 17.66
CA ILE A 2 45.99 60.74 17.10
C ILE A 2 45.36 59.33 17.21
N VAL A 3 45.10 58.56 16.12
CA VAL A 3 45.16 58.85 14.66
C VAL A 3 44.40 57.77 13.82
N LYS A 4 43.79 58.15 12.66
CA LYS A 4 43.32 57.35 11.47
C LYS A 4 42.38 56.13 11.70
N GLY A 5 41.48 55.72 10.79
CA GLY A 5 40.96 56.23 9.49
C GLY A 5 39.90 55.23 8.96
N ALA A 6 38.72 55.62 8.44
CA ALA A 6 38.43 56.15 7.09
C ALA A 6 38.38 55.03 6.00
N VAL A 7 37.51 54.98 4.96
CA VAL A 7 36.46 55.87 4.37
C VAL A 7 35.70 54.99 3.30
N VAL A 8 34.44 55.17 2.81
CA VAL A 8 33.27 56.02 3.11
C VAL A 8 31.97 55.39 2.53
N ALA A 9 30.81 55.85 3.06
CA ALA A 9 29.45 56.10 2.52
C ALA A 9 29.13 56.00 0.98
N GLY A 10 27.87 56.12 0.51
CA GLY A 10 26.63 56.60 1.17
C GLY A 10 25.32 56.46 0.34
N LEU A 11 24.26 57.15 0.77
CA LEU A 11 22.84 56.92 0.43
C LEU A 11 22.34 57.43 -0.95
N LEU A 12 21.46 56.63 -1.57
CA LEU A 12 20.05 56.92 -1.96
C LEU A 12 19.63 58.34 -2.45
N ALA A 13 19.01 58.39 -3.63
CA ALA A 13 17.97 59.36 -4.00
C ALA A 13 17.02 58.78 -5.08
N LEU A 14 15.74 59.22 -5.10
CA LEU A 14 14.76 58.95 -6.17
C LEU A 14 14.56 60.20 -7.04
N VAL A 15 14.10 60.03 -8.30
CA VAL A 15 12.99 60.76 -8.94
C VAL A 15 12.71 60.14 -10.35
N PRO A 16 11.47 60.10 -10.87
CA PRO A 16 11.12 59.29 -12.06
C PRO A 16 10.75 60.05 -13.34
N SER A 17 10.73 59.31 -14.46
CA SER A 17 9.91 59.49 -15.68
C SER A 17 10.06 60.74 -16.56
N ILE A 18 10.35 60.51 -17.86
CA ILE A 18 9.43 60.70 -19.01
C ILE A 18 10.12 60.19 -20.29
N ALA A 19 9.36 59.80 -21.32
CA ALA A 19 9.86 59.19 -22.55
C ALA A 19 9.84 60.12 -23.78
N PHE A 20 10.70 59.84 -24.75
CA PHE A 20 10.61 60.36 -26.13
C PHE A 20 11.19 59.33 -27.12
N GLY A 21 10.69 59.37 -28.36
CA GLY A 21 11.33 58.80 -29.54
C GLY A 21 11.35 59.86 -30.67
N ALA A 22 11.90 59.63 -31.85
CA ALA A 22 12.73 58.51 -32.32
C ALA A 22 13.43 58.93 -33.64
N THR A 23 14.62 58.39 -33.94
CA THR A 23 15.16 58.35 -35.32
C THR A 23 16.18 57.21 -35.50
N THR A 24 16.24 56.71 -36.74
CA THR A 24 17.01 55.59 -37.30
C THR A 24 18.51 55.52 -36.98
N ALA A 25 19.03 54.28 -36.94
CA ALA A 25 20.45 53.91 -36.93
C ALA A 25 20.82 53.10 -38.21
N PRO A 26 22.11 52.99 -38.61
CA PRO A 26 22.51 52.44 -39.91
C PRO A 26 22.50 50.91 -40.03
N GLU A 27 22.55 50.39 -41.27
CA GLU A 27 22.49 48.96 -41.59
C GLU A 27 23.70 48.14 -41.10
N PRO A 28 23.50 46.85 -40.72
CA PRO A 28 24.57 45.99 -40.25
C PRO A 28 25.31 45.24 -41.38
N VAL A 29 26.65 45.24 -41.33
CA VAL A 29 27.49 44.37 -42.17
C VAL A 29 27.24 42.89 -41.84
N PRO A 30 27.01 42.01 -42.84
CA PRO A 30 26.74 40.59 -42.58
C PRO A 30 27.98 39.87 -42.02
N ARG A 31 27.90 39.43 -40.76
CA ARG A 31 28.88 38.53 -40.16
C ARG A 31 28.76 37.15 -40.78
N SER A 32 29.86 36.60 -41.29
CA SER A 32 29.93 35.19 -41.68
C SER A 32 29.66 34.29 -40.46
N LYS A 33 28.85 33.24 -40.64
CA LYS A 33 28.62 32.25 -39.59
C LYS A 33 29.93 31.48 -39.34
N PRO A 34 30.39 31.33 -38.08
CA PRO A 34 31.41 30.34 -37.79
C PRO A 34 30.89 28.93 -38.14
N PRO A 35 31.78 27.98 -38.49
CA PRO A 35 31.36 26.62 -38.80
C PRO A 35 30.64 26.00 -37.60
N ILE A 36 29.47 25.42 -37.82
CA ILE A 36 28.73 24.71 -36.78
C ILE A 36 29.50 23.42 -36.47
N MET A 37 30.34 23.45 -35.44
CA MET A 37 30.81 22.23 -34.81
C MET A 37 29.60 21.45 -34.28
N LYS A 38 29.20 20.40 -34.99
CA LYS A 38 28.37 19.34 -34.43
C LYS A 38 29.18 18.67 -33.32
N VAL A 39 29.03 19.15 -32.09
CA VAL A 39 29.41 18.37 -30.91
C VAL A 39 28.55 17.11 -30.96
N ALA A 40 29.19 15.94 -31.07
CA ALA A 40 28.50 14.67 -30.95
C ALA A 40 27.88 14.61 -29.54
N LYS A 41 26.55 14.56 -29.47
CA LYS A 41 25.87 14.34 -28.19
C LYS A 41 26.14 12.89 -27.78
N SER A 42 26.55 12.67 -26.53
CA SER A 42 26.61 11.33 -25.97
C SER A 42 25.18 10.78 -25.78
N ASP A 43 25.03 9.46 -25.82
CA ASP A 43 23.75 8.79 -25.57
C ASP A 43 23.12 9.15 -24.23
N THR A 44 23.95 9.50 -23.24
CA THR A 44 23.47 9.96 -21.92
C THR A 44 22.74 11.30 -22.05
N ALA A 45 23.32 12.28 -22.76
CA ALA A 45 22.66 13.58 -23.01
C ALA A 45 21.45 13.48 -23.95
N LEU A 46 21.45 12.51 -24.88
CA LEU A 46 20.27 12.17 -25.69
C LEU A 46 19.17 11.52 -24.84
N LEU A 47 19.52 10.66 -23.88
CA LEU A 47 18.59 9.95 -23.02
C LEU A 47 17.94 10.89 -22.00
N GLU A 48 18.71 11.84 -21.45
CA GLU A 48 18.21 12.99 -20.69
C GLU A 48 17.20 13.80 -21.51
N SER A 49 17.60 14.25 -22.71
CA SER A 49 16.73 15.01 -23.63
C SER A 49 15.43 14.27 -23.96
N ALA A 50 15.51 12.95 -24.18
CA ALA A 50 14.37 12.07 -24.43
C ALA A 50 13.46 11.93 -23.21
N PHE A 51 14.05 11.84 -22.00
CA PHE A 51 13.31 11.70 -20.76
C PHE A 51 12.58 12.99 -20.35
N GLU A 52 13.17 14.15 -20.61
CA GLU A 52 12.49 15.45 -20.45
C GLU A 52 11.31 15.60 -21.43
N ALA A 53 11.50 15.24 -22.70
CA ALA A 53 10.44 15.27 -23.71
C ALA A 53 9.27 14.35 -23.32
N ALA A 54 9.58 13.10 -22.97
CA ALA A 54 8.61 12.12 -22.48
C ALA A 54 7.90 12.56 -21.18
N ALA A 55 8.56 13.32 -20.29
CA ALA A 55 7.92 13.87 -19.09
C ALA A 55 6.87 14.95 -19.40
N ARG A 56 6.95 15.60 -20.58
CA ARG A 56 5.93 16.51 -21.11
C ARG A 56 4.94 15.82 -22.07
N TYR A 57 5.00 14.49 -22.17
CA TYR A 57 4.30 13.66 -23.16
C TYR A 57 4.62 14.00 -24.63
N ASP A 58 5.73 14.68 -24.90
CA ASP A 58 6.25 14.89 -26.25
C ASP A 58 6.99 13.62 -26.71
N TRP A 59 6.20 12.60 -27.04
CA TRP A 59 6.69 11.32 -27.53
C TRP A 59 7.35 11.44 -28.90
N SER A 60 7.03 12.47 -29.69
CA SER A 60 7.65 12.72 -30.98
C SER A 60 9.11 13.15 -30.81
N ALA A 61 9.38 14.17 -29.98
CA ALA A 61 10.75 14.58 -29.68
C ALA A 61 11.52 13.49 -28.91
N ALA A 62 10.87 12.76 -27.99
CA ALA A 62 11.50 11.65 -27.28
C ALA A 62 12.00 10.54 -28.24
N LEU A 63 11.17 10.12 -29.19
CA LEU A 63 11.55 9.15 -30.22
C LEU A 63 12.59 9.72 -31.21
N ALA A 64 12.53 11.01 -31.53
CA ALA A 64 13.53 11.66 -32.37
C ALA A 64 14.92 11.69 -31.70
N PHE A 65 15.00 11.87 -30.37
CA PHE A 65 16.27 11.69 -29.63
C PHE A 65 16.70 10.23 -29.57
N ALA A 66 15.78 9.28 -29.37
CA ALA A 66 16.09 7.85 -29.41
C ALA A 66 16.58 7.34 -30.78
N GLY A 67 16.21 8.03 -31.87
CA GLY A 67 16.72 7.78 -33.22
C GLY A 67 18.10 8.38 -33.51
N GLN A 68 18.71 9.08 -32.56
CA GLN A 68 20.06 9.65 -32.66
C GLN A 68 21.10 8.92 -31.78
N MET A 69 20.69 7.88 -31.05
CA MET A 69 21.56 7.16 -30.10
C MET A 69 22.36 6.05 -30.80
N ASP A 70 23.62 5.89 -30.39
CA ASP A 70 24.49 4.78 -30.78
C ASP A 70 24.25 3.55 -29.87
N ASP A 71 24.00 3.76 -28.56
CA ASP A 71 23.61 2.70 -27.61
C ASP A 71 22.16 2.22 -27.89
N PRO A 72 21.96 0.98 -28.38
CA PRO A 72 20.63 0.45 -28.67
C PRO A 72 19.79 0.24 -27.42
N LEU A 73 20.39 0.04 -26.24
CA LEU A 73 19.67 -0.11 -24.98
C LEU A 73 19.12 1.23 -24.50
N ALA A 74 19.87 2.33 -24.64
CA ALA A 74 19.37 3.67 -24.37
C ALA A 74 18.13 3.98 -25.24
N ALA A 75 18.20 3.69 -26.55
CA ALA A 75 17.06 3.85 -27.45
C ALA A 75 15.86 2.94 -27.08
N LYS A 76 16.15 1.70 -26.65
CA LYS A 76 15.15 0.72 -26.20
C LYS A 76 14.41 1.17 -24.93
N ILE A 77 15.11 1.82 -23.98
CA ILE A 77 14.53 2.38 -22.75
C ILE A 77 13.53 3.51 -23.07
N VAL A 78 13.83 4.40 -24.02
CA VAL A 78 12.88 5.46 -24.43
C VAL A 78 11.61 4.85 -25.05
N ARG A 79 11.78 3.87 -25.94
CA ARG A 79 10.64 3.16 -26.57
C ARG A 79 9.80 2.42 -25.53
N TRP A 80 10.44 1.72 -24.59
CA TRP A 80 9.76 1.10 -23.45
C TRP A 80 8.90 2.11 -22.67
N ARG A 81 9.46 3.28 -22.35
CA ARG A 81 8.75 4.32 -21.58
C ARG A 81 7.51 4.83 -22.33
N TYR A 82 7.60 4.99 -23.65
CA TYR A 82 6.46 5.36 -24.48
C TYR A 82 5.40 4.24 -24.54
N TYR A 83 5.80 3.00 -24.79
CA TYR A 83 4.85 1.88 -24.91
C TYR A 83 4.17 1.51 -23.58
N ALA A 84 4.81 1.79 -22.44
CA ALA A 84 4.26 1.57 -21.09
C ALA A 84 3.49 2.78 -20.50
N ALA A 85 3.37 3.91 -21.21
CA ALA A 85 2.66 5.09 -20.74
C ALA A 85 1.13 4.91 -20.72
N ASP A 86 0.43 5.56 -19.79
CA ASP A 86 -1.04 5.48 -19.68
C ASP A 86 -1.77 6.14 -20.86
N ASN A 87 -1.18 7.21 -21.39
CA ASN A 87 -1.61 7.91 -22.60
C ASN A 87 -0.85 7.46 -23.85
N SER A 88 -0.30 6.23 -23.88
CA SER A 88 0.40 5.72 -25.05
C SER A 88 -0.52 5.62 -26.27
N ILE A 89 -0.14 6.33 -27.33
CA ILE A 89 -0.75 6.27 -28.66
C ILE A 89 0.16 5.55 -29.66
N ALA A 90 1.10 4.73 -29.16
CA ALA A 90 2.01 3.96 -29.99
C ALA A 90 1.25 2.94 -30.85
N PRO A 91 1.60 2.75 -32.15
CA PRO A 91 0.93 1.78 -33.00
C PRO A 91 1.00 0.36 -32.42
N TYR A 92 -0.11 -0.40 -32.49
CA TYR A 92 -0.16 -1.75 -31.92
C TYR A 92 1.00 -2.64 -32.38
N GLY A 93 1.41 -2.53 -33.64
CA GLY A 93 2.50 -3.31 -34.24
C GLY A 93 3.91 -2.91 -33.78
N GLU A 94 4.10 -1.73 -33.18
CA GLU A 94 5.34 -1.38 -32.48
C GLU A 94 5.35 -1.99 -31.08
N ILE A 95 4.27 -1.79 -30.31
CA ILE A 95 4.13 -2.35 -28.97
C ILE A 95 4.24 -3.89 -29.00
N SER A 96 3.61 -4.54 -29.98
CA SER A 96 3.64 -6.00 -30.16
C SER A 96 5.05 -6.51 -30.41
N ARG A 97 5.79 -5.91 -31.36
CA ARG A 97 7.19 -6.28 -31.64
C ARG A 97 8.09 -6.05 -30.43
N PHE A 98 7.82 -5.04 -29.60
CA PHE A 98 8.54 -4.85 -28.34
C PHE A 98 8.25 -5.98 -27.35
N ILE A 99 6.97 -6.33 -27.12
CA ILE A 99 6.58 -7.42 -26.22
C ILE A 99 7.19 -8.76 -26.66
N GLU A 100 7.20 -9.06 -27.96
CA GLU A 100 7.72 -10.32 -28.51
C GLU A 100 9.26 -10.39 -28.48
N SER A 101 9.96 -9.27 -28.66
CA SER A 101 11.44 -9.21 -28.58
C SER A 101 12.00 -8.99 -27.18
N SER A 102 11.17 -8.53 -26.23
CA SER A 102 11.58 -8.10 -24.89
C SER A 102 10.62 -8.60 -23.78
N PRO A 103 10.21 -9.89 -23.75
CA PRO A 103 9.16 -10.38 -22.86
C PRO A 103 9.50 -10.28 -21.37
N GLY A 104 10.79 -10.23 -21.02
CA GLY A 104 11.29 -10.09 -19.65
C GLY A 104 11.36 -8.65 -19.12
N TRP A 105 10.82 -7.65 -19.83
CA TRP A 105 10.90 -6.23 -19.42
C TRP A 105 9.79 -5.80 -18.45
N PRO A 106 9.96 -4.68 -17.71
CA PRO A 106 8.94 -4.19 -16.80
C PRO A 106 7.65 -3.77 -17.52
N ARG A 107 6.51 -3.85 -16.81
CA ARG A 107 5.20 -3.32 -17.25
C ARG A 107 4.65 -3.92 -18.57
N ILE A 108 5.06 -5.13 -18.96
CA ILE A 108 4.57 -5.81 -20.19
C ILE A 108 3.03 -5.98 -20.24
N GLU A 109 2.35 -6.26 -19.13
CA GLU A 109 0.87 -6.31 -19.13
C GLU A 109 0.22 -4.95 -19.41
N LYS A 110 0.86 -3.86 -18.98
CA LYS A 110 0.42 -2.49 -19.31
C LYS A 110 0.62 -2.21 -20.81
N MET A 111 1.72 -2.70 -21.39
CA MET A 111 1.92 -2.67 -22.84
C MET A 111 0.87 -3.50 -23.59
N ARG A 112 0.46 -4.67 -23.10
CA ARG A 112 -0.62 -5.46 -23.72
C ARG A 112 -1.94 -4.71 -23.72
N ARG A 113 -2.36 -4.14 -22.57
CA ARG A 113 -3.54 -3.24 -22.50
C ARG A 113 -3.43 -2.04 -23.44
N ASN A 114 -2.23 -1.50 -23.63
CA ASN A 114 -2.01 -0.40 -24.59
C ASN A 114 -2.15 -0.88 -26.03
N ALA A 115 -1.55 -2.02 -26.41
CA ALA A 115 -1.69 -2.61 -27.73
C ALA A 115 -3.15 -2.96 -28.06
N GLU A 116 -3.89 -3.52 -27.10
CA GLU A 116 -5.33 -3.81 -27.25
C GLU A 116 -6.16 -2.56 -27.52
N ARG A 117 -5.94 -1.47 -26.76
CA ARG A 117 -6.60 -0.16 -27.00
C ARG A 117 -6.25 0.45 -28.36
N GLN A 118 -5.10 0.10 -28.93
CA GLN A 118 -4.61 0.60 -30.22
C GLN A 118 -4.82 -0.40 -31.38
N LEU A 119 -5.55 -1.51 -31.18
CA LEU A 119 -5.88 -2.47 -32.25
C LEU A 119 -6.70 -1.80 -33.37
N PRO A 120 -6.19 -1.69 -34.61
CA PRO A 120 -6.90 -1.05 -35.69
C PRO A 120 -8.25 -1.70 -35.98
N THR A 121 -9.25 -0.88 -36.30
CA THR A 121 -10.56 -1.34 -36.79
C THR A 121 -10.50 -2.04 -38.15
N THR A 122 -9.36 -1.96 -38.84
CA THR A 122 -9.09 -2.49 -40.17
C THR A 122 -8.24 -3.76 -40.17
N LEU A 123 -7.97 -4.38 -39.01
CA LEU A 123 -7.34 -5.70 -38.97
C LEU A 123 -8.35 -6.78 -39.38
N GLU A 124 -7.90 -7.73 -40.19
CA GLU A 124 -8.71 -8.90 -40.54
C GLU A 124 -8.99 -9.77 -39.30
N PRO A 125 -10.15 -10.44 -39.19
CA PRO A 125 -10.49 -11.23 -38.00
C PRO A 125 -9.44 -12.27 -37.62
N ASP A 126 -8.82 -12.93 -38.61
CA ASP A 126 -7.73 -13.90 -38.35
C ASP A 126 -6.51 -13.23 -37.72
N GLN A 127 -6.18 -11.99 -38.09
CA GLN A 127 -5.04 -11.25 -37.53
C GLN A 127 -5.31 -10.86 -36.07
N VAL A 128 -6.55 -10.52 -35.72
CA VAL A 128 -6.93 -10.23 -34.33
C VAL A 128 -6.82 -11.50 -33.48
N ILE A 129 -7.42 -12.61 -33.93
CA ILE A 129 -7.38 -13.90 -33.22
C ILE A 129 -5.93 -14.41 -33.09
N ALA A 130 -5.14 -14.34 -34.16
CA ALA A 130 -3.72 -14.71 -34.17
C ALA A 130 -2.82 -13.74 -33.39
N TRP A 131 -3.26 -12.52 -33.07
CA TRP A 131 -2.55 -11.63 -32.16
C TRP A 131 -2.74 -12.06 -30.70
N PHE A 132 -3.98 -12.38 -30.30
CA PHE A 132 -4.28 -12.87 -28.96
C PHE A 132 -3.64 -14.24 -28.68
N LYS A 133 -3.46 -15.12 -29.68
CA LYS A 133 -2.80 -16.44 -29.54
C LYS A 133 -3.38 -17.27 -28.38
N GLY A 134 -4.71 -17.24 -28.21
CA GLY A 134 -5.41 -17.92 -27.12
C GLY A 134 -5.29 -17.27 -25.73
N ARG A 135 -4.65 -16.09 -25.60
CA ARG A 135 -4.67 -15.30 -24.36
C ARG A 135 -5.99 -14.55 -24.22
N GLU A 136 -6.52 -14.52 -23.00
CA GLU A 136 -7.67 -13.69 -22.65
C GLU A 136 -7.34 -12.18 -22.79
N PRO A 137 -8.25 -11.34 -23.32
CA PRO A 137 -8.02 -9.90 -23.42
C PRO A 137 -7.97 -9.20 -22.07
N SER A 138 -6.98 -8.33 -21.90
CA SER A 138 -6.66 -7.64 -20.65
C SER A 138 -7.31 -6.25 -20.51
N SER A 139 -8.05 -5.80 -21.54
CA SER A 139 -8.75 -4.52 -21.58
C SER A 139 -10.17 -4.63 -22.17
N PRO A 140 -11.08 -3.68 -21.84
CA PRO A 140 -12.44 -3.63 -22.38
C PRO A 140 -12.51 -3.59 -23.92
N ASP A 141 -11.72 -2.72 -24.56
CA ASP A 141 -11.69 -2.62 -26.02
C ASP A 141 -11.06 -3.87 -26.67
N GLY A 142 -10.08 -4.51 -26.02
CA GLY A 142 -9.54 -5.80 -26.46
C GLY A 142 -10.57 -6.93 -26.43
N LYS A 143 -11.40 -6.99 -25.37
CA LYS A 143 -12.54 -7.92 -25.30
C LYS A 143 -13.54 -7.67 -26.44
N VAL A 144 -13.94 -6.43 -26.67
CA VAL A 144 -14.84 -6.08 -27.80
C VAL A 144 -14.20 -6.44 -29.15
N LYS A 145 -12.91 -6.17 -29.35
CA LYS A 145 -12.17 -6.45 -30.60
C LYS A 145 -12.05 -7.93 -30.91
N LEU A 146 -11.68 -8.76 -29.93
CA LEU A 146 -11.66 -10.22 -30.12
C LEU A 146 -13.09 -10.75 -30.31
N GLY A 147 -14.07 -10.17 -29.63
CA GLY A 147 -15.49 -10.49 -29.81
C GLY A 147 -15.98 -10.23 -31.25
N GLU A 148 -15.71 -9.04 -31.81
CA GLU A 148 -15.98 -8.69 -33.21
C GLU A 148 -15.37 -9.72 -34.19
N ALA A 149 -14.10 -10.10 -33.97
CA ALA A 149 -13.39 -11.05 -34.82
C ALA A 149 -13.98 -12.47 -34.76
N LEU A 150 -14.30 -12.96 -33.56
CA LEU A 150 -14.94 -14.28 -33.38
C LEU A 150 -16.36 -14.32 -33.95
N LEU A 151 -17.13 -13.23 -33.85
CA LEU A 151 -18.43 -13.12 -34.52
C LEU A 151 -18.28 -13.24 -36.05
N ALA A 152 -17.30 -12.55 -36.64
CA ALA A 152 -17.01 -12.62 -38.07
C ALA A 152 -16.53 -14.01 -38.55
N LYS A 153 -16.04 -14.85 -37.63
CA LYS A 153 -15.63 -16.25 -37.88
C LYS A 153 -16.71 -17.28 -37.53
N GLY A 154 -17.89 -16.84 -37.11
CA GLY A 154 -19.03 -17.72 -36.79
C GLY A 154 -19.03 -18.28 -35.36
N GLU A 155 -18.03 -17.96 -34.53
CA GLU A 155 -17.94 -18.36 -33.12
C GLU A 155 -18.87 -17.52 -32.22
N ARG A 156 -20.17 -17.51 -32.56
CA ARG A 156 -21.16 -16.57 -32.03
C ARG A 156 -21.23 -16.55 -30.51
N ALA A 157 -21.16 -17.70 -29.85
CA ALA A 157 -21.27 -17.79 -28.39
C ALA A 157 -20.14 -17.03 -27.68
N ARG A 158 -18.87 -17.30 -28.03
CA ARG A 158 -17.71 -16.65 -27.42
C ARG A 158 -17.59 -15.19 -27.85
N GLY A 159 -17.91 -14.88 -29.11
CA GLY A 159 -17.91 -13.51 -29.63
C GLY A 159 -18.91 -12.59 -28.92
N VAL A 160 -20.15 -13.07 -28.69
CA VAL A 160 -21.16 -12.34 -27.91
C VAL A 160 -20.72 -12.16 -26.45
N GLN A 161 -20.21 -13.24 -25.82
CA GLN A 161 -19.76 -13.20 -24.43
C GLN A 161 -18.68 -12.11 -24.23
N LEU A 162 -17.66 -12.08 -25.09
CA LEU A 162 -16.57 -11.09 -24.98
C LEU A 162 -17.04 -9.65 -25.19
N ILE A 163 -18.02 -9.41 -26.09
CA ILE A 163 -18.61 -8.06 -26.25
C ILE A 163 -19.40 -7.67 -24.98
N GLN A 164 -20.14 -8.59 -24.38
CA GLN A 164 -20.89 -8.35 -23.14
C GLN A 164 -19.95 -8.10 -21.94
N GLU A 165 -18.89 -8.90 -21.79
CA GLU A 165 -17.86 -8.69 -20.77
C GLU A 165 -17.13 -7.35 -20.97
N GLY A 166 -16.64 -7.07 -22.18
CA GLY A 166 -15.95 -5.80 -22.50
C GLY A 166 -16.84 -4.58 -22.30
N TRP A 167 -18.15 -4.72 -22.49
CA TRP A 167 -19.12 -3.69 -22.10
C TRP A 167 -19.22 -3.55 -20.58
N ILE A 168 -19.50 -4.63 -19.85
CA ILE A 168 -19.69 -4.61 -18.39
C ILE A 168 -18.45 -4.07 -17.66
N ASP A 169 -17.26 -4.58 -18.00
CA ASP A 169 -15.98 -4.16 -17.42
C ASP A 169 -15.56 -2.74 -17.85
N GLY A 170 -16.15 -2.22 -18.93
CA GLY A 170 -15.65 -1.03 -19.64
C GLY A 170 -16.06 0.31 -19.05
N THR A 171 -15.06 1.16 -18.78
CA THR A 171 -15.20 2.57 -18.42
C THR A 171 -14.96 3.43 -19.66
N PHE A 172 -16.03 4.02 -20.19
CA PHE A 172 -16.05 4.65 -21.53
C PHE A 172 -16.45 6.12 -21.47
N THR A 173 -15.97 6.89 -22.46
CA THR A 173 -16.52 8.22 -22.74
C THR A 173 -17.98 8.11 -23.21
N ALA A 174 -18.82 9.12 -22.95
CA ALA A 174 -20.23 9.09 -23.35
C ALA A 174 -20.43 8.90 -24.88
N ALA A 175 -19.46 9.31 -25.70
CA ALA A 175 -19.48 9.07 -27.15
C ALA A 175 -19.24 7.59 -27.50
N ARG A 176 -18.18 6.97 -26.95
CA ARG A 176 -17.87 5.54 -27.13
C ARG A 176 -18.98 4.65 -26.56
N GLU A 177 -19.54 5.05 -25.42
CA GLU A 177 -20.67 4.38 -24.78
C GLU A 177 -21.92 4.34 -25.68
N LYS A 178 -22.24 5.46 -26.32
CA LYS A 178 -23.34 5.57 -27.30
C LYS A 178 -23.07 4.75 -28.57
N GLU A 179 -21.82 4.74 -29.06
CA GLU A 179 -21.42 3.92 -30.22
C GLU A 179 -21.64 2.43 -29.95
N LEU A 180 -21.13 1.92 -28.82
CA LEU A 180 -21.22 0.52 -28.43
C LEU A 180 -22.69 0.07 -28.25
N LEU A 181 -23.51 0.87 -27.56
CA LEU A 181 -24.95 0.60 -27.45
C LEU A 181 -25.66 0.57 -28.81
N SER A 182 -25.31 1.50 -29.71
CA SER A 182 -25.94 1.57 -31.03
C SER A 182 -25.53 0.39 -31.93
N ARG A 183 -24.27 -0.07 -31.88
CA ARG A 183 -23.78 -1.20 -32.68
C ARG A 183 -24.26 -2.55 -32.13
N TYR A 184 -24.29 -2.71 -30.81
CA TYR A 184 -24.51 -4.01 -30.15
C TYR A 184 -25.85 -4.13 -29.43
N ARG A 185 -26.85 -3.32 -29.81
CA ARG A 185 -28.20 -3.28 -29.21
C ARG A 185 -28.88 -4.65 -29.01
N GLU A 186 -28.54 -5.63 -29.85
CA GLU A 186 -29.14 -6.98 -29.86
C GLU A 186 -28.52 -7.92 -28.80
N VAL A 187 -27.34 -7.58 -28.28
CA VAL A 187 -26.61 -8.38 -27.28
C VAL A 187 -26.35 -7.61 -25.98
N LEU A 188 -26.37 -6.27 -26.01
CA LEU A 188 -26.33 -5.40 -24.83
C LEU A 188 -27.76 -5.16 -24.31
N THR A 189 -28.41 -6.26 -23.92
CA THR A 189 -29.81 -6.26 -23.44
C THR A 189 -29.98 -5.47 -22.13
N PRO A 190 -31.22 -5.15 -21.70
CA PRO A 190 -31.47 -4.52 -20.40
C PRO A 190 -30.80 -5.22 -19.21
N GLN A 191 -30.70 -6.56 -19.24
CA GLN A 191 -30.04 -7.34 -18.19
C GLN A 191 -28.52 -7.13 -18.20
N ILE A 192 -27.89 -7.10 -19.38
CA ILE A 192 -26.46 -6.80 -19.54
C ILE A 192 -26.14 -5.35 -19.14
N ASN A 193 -27.04 -4.40 -19.44
CA ASN A 193 -26.92 -3.01 -19.00
C ASN A 193 -27.08 -2.87 -17.46
N ALA A 194 -27.96 -3.66 -16.84
CA ALA A 194 -28.10 -3.71 -15.39
C ALA A 194 -26.84 -4.28 -14.70
N LEU A 195 -26.18 -5.30 -15.28
CA LEU A 195 -24.89 -5.80 -14.80
C LEU A 195 -23.78 -4.74 -14.91
N ARG A 196 -23.74 -3.98 -16.02
CA ARG A 196 -22.80 -2.86 -16.16
C ARG A 196 -23.08 -1.77 -15.12
N ILE A 197 -24.34 -1.45 -14.84
CA ILE A 197 -24.72 -0.48 -13.80
C ILE A 197 -24.31 -0.98 -12.40
N ASP A 198 -24.54 -2.25 -12.06
CA ASP A 198 -24.06 -2.81 -10.78
C ASP A 198 -22.54 -2.62 -10.62
N ARG A 199 -21.78 -3.00 -11.65
CA ARG A 199 -20.32 -2.83 -11.73
C ARG A 199 -19.92 -1.36 -11.53
N LEU A 200 -20.50 -0.44 -12.30
CA LEU A 200 -20.24 1.00 -12.19
C LEU A 200 -20.59 1.58 -10.81
N LEU A 201 -21.60 1.05 -10.11
CA LEU A 201 -21.95 1.51 -8.77
C LEU A 201 -21.00 0.99 -7.68
N TRP A 202 -20.42 -0.21 -7.84
CA TRP A 202 -19.32 -0.68 -6.99
C TRP A 202 -18.04 0.14 -7.19
N ASP A 203 -17.76 0.54 -8.43
CA ASP A 203 -16.56 1.29 -8.82
C ASP A 203 -16.73 2.83 -8.64
N ASP A 204 -17.77 3.28 -7.92
CA ASP A 204 -18.11 4.68 -7.61
C ASP A 204 -18.53 5.56 -8.83
N GLU A 205 -18.56 5.01 -10.05
CA GLU A 205 -18.89 5.65 -11.34
C GLU A 205 -20.39 6.00 -11.53
N ARG A 206 -21.03 6.59 -10.52
CA ARG A 206 -22.45 7.00 -10.53
C ARG A 206 -22.86 7.80 -11.77
N ALA A 207 -21.99 8.67 -12.28
CA ALA A 207 -22.26 9.50 -13.46
C ALA A 207 -22.32 8.70 -14.78
N ALA A 208 -21.70 7.53 -14.85
CA ALA A 208 -21.85 6.61 -15.98
C ALA A 208 -23.09 5.73 -15.80
N ALA A 209 -23.30 5.18 -14.59
CA ALA A 209 -24.50 4.42 -14.25
C ALA A 209 -25.79 5.22 -14.57
N GLN A 210 -25.82 6.50 -14.20
CA GLN A 210 -26.97 7.39 -14.42
C GLN A 210 -27.35 7.57 -15.92
N ARG A 211 -26.39 7.50 -16.85
CA ARG A 211 -26.66 7.61 -18.30
C ARG A 211 -27.32 6.35 -18.87
N LEU A 212 -27.09 5.20 -18.24
CA LEU A 212 -27.63 3.90 -18.65
C LEU A 212 -29.02 3.60 -18.06
N MET A 213 -29.54 4.46 -17.17
CA MET A 213 -30.82 4.21 -16.48
C MET A 213 -32.03 4.06 -17.41
N SER A 214 -31.96 4.59 -18.64
CA SER A 214 -32.98 4.43 -19.68
C SER A 214 -32.84 3.13 -20.49
N THR A 215 -31.70 2.42 -20.43
CA THR A 215 -31.46 1.17 -21.17
C THR A 215 -31.73 -0.09 -20.36
N ILE A 216 -32.25 0.08 -19.13
CA ILE A 216 -32.67 -0.98 -18.20
C ILE A 216 -34.18 -0.90 -17.89
N ASP A 217 -34.74 -2.00 -17.39
CA ASP A 217 -36.14 -2.07 -16.96
C ASP A 217 -36.46 -1.25 -15.70
N SER A 218 -37.75 -1.19 -15.34
CA SER A 218 -38.27 -0.39 -14.23
C SER A 218 -37.75 -0.85 -12.85
N ASP A 219 -37.48 -2.13 -12.67
CA ASP A 219 -37.18 -2.74 -11.38
C ASP A 219 -35.68 -2.70 -11.09
N ALA A 220 -34.85 -2.99 -12.11
CA ALA A 220 -33.43 -2.69 -12.09
C ALA A 220 -33.16 -1.18 -11.85
N ARG A 221 -34.01 -0.29 -12.39
CA ARG A 221 -33.88 1.16 -12.20
C ARG A 221 -34.14 1.58 -10.75
N LYS A 222 -35.20 1.05 -10.12
CA LYS A 222 -35.49 1.29 -8.69
C LYS A 222 -34.34 0.83 -7.78
N LEU A 223 -33.77 -0.35 -8.08
CA LEU A 223 -32.60 -0.90 -7.39
C LEU A 223 -31.38 0.03 -7.52
N ALA A 224 -31.04 0.46 -8.74
CA ALA A 224 -29.90 1.35 -8.99
C ALA A 224 -30.10 2.75 -8.35
N GLU A 225 -31.31 3.32 -8.41
CA GLU A 225 -31.62 4.58 -7.72
C GLU A 225 -31.46 4.48 -6.20
N ALA A 226 -31.94 3.40 -5.59
CA ALA A 226 -31.81 3.19 -4.15
C ALA A 226 -30.33 3.13 -3.73
N ARG A 227 -29.51 2.37 -4.47
CA ARG A 227 -28.05 2.29 -4.25
C ARG A 227 -27.35 3.64 -4.40
N ILE A 228 -27.62 4.39 -5.48
CA ILE A 228 -27.08 5.74 -5.69
C ILE A 228 -27.43 6.65 -4.51
N LYS A 229 -28.69 6.65 -4.05
CA LYS A 229 -29.16 7.50 -2.95
C LYS A 229 -28.56 7.12 -1.59
N LEU A 230 -28.31 5.83 -1.35
CA LEU A 230 -27.64 5.34 -0.14
C LEU A 230 -26.15 5.70 -0.11
N ALA A 231 -25.43 5.39 -1.19
CA ALA A 231 -24.00 5.70 -1.32
C ALA A 231 -23.70 7.21 -1.22
N THR A 232 -24.64 8.07 -1.63
CA THR A 232 -24.53 9.53 -1.54
C THR A 232 -25.17 10.15 -0.28
N ASN A 233 -25.77 9.36 0.60
CA ASN A 233 -26.36 9.81 1.88
C ASN A 233 -27.43 10.92 1.73
N VAL A 234 -28.15 10.95 0.60
CA VAL A 234 -29.13 12.02 0.30
C VAL A 234 -30.51 11.76 0.90
N ARG A 235 -31.31 12.83 1.01
CA ARG A 235 -32.72 12.74 1.43
C ARG A 235 -33.50 11.83 0.47
N GLY A 236 -34.40 11.01 1.04
CA GLY A 236 -35.22 10.05 0.27
C GLY A 236 -34.56 8.69 -0.02
N ALA A 237 -33.37 8.40 0.52
CA ALA A 237 -32.74 7.08 0.38
C ALA A 237 -33.61 5.94 0.92
N GLU A 238 -34.22 6.12 2.11
CA GLU A 238 -35.09 5.10 2.72
C GLU A 238 -36.41 4.91 1.95
N THR A 239 -36.97 5.99 1.38
CA THR A 239 -38.08 5.93 0.42
C THR A 239 -37.70 5.18 -0.86
N ALA A 240 -36.46 5.32 -1.33
CA ALA A 240 -35.99 4.57 -2.49
C ALA A 240 -35.84 3.07 -2.19
N ILE A 241 -35.43 2.68 -0.96
CA ILE A 241 -35.43 1.27 -0.54
C ILE A 241 -36.84 0.67 -0.59
N SER A 242 -37.87 1.38 -0.09
CA SER A 242 -39.23 0.83 -0.04
C SER A 242 -39.80 0.55 -1.44
N LEU A 243 -39.41 1.35 -2.43
CA LEU A 243 -39.75 1.18 -3.85
C LEU A 243 -39.02 -0.01 -4.53
N VAL A 244 -37.95 -0.56 -3.93
CA VAL A 244 -37.28 -1.75 -4.51
C VAL A 244 -38.21 -2.98 -4.39
N PRO A 245 -38.49 -3.71 -5.49
CA PRO A 245 -39.29 -4.93 -5.48
C PRO A 245 -38.72 -6.00 -4.54
N GLN A 246 -39.60 -6.81 -3.94
CA GLN A 246 -39.21 -7.80 -2.94
C GLN A 246 -38.14 -8.79 -3.44
N SER A 247 -38.20 -9.19 -4.72
CA SER A 247 -37.20 -10.03 -5.41
C SER A 247 -35.79 -9.43 -5.46
N LEU A 248 -35.66 -8.10 -5.40
CA LEU A 248 -34.39 -7.37 -5.49
C LEU A 248 -33.90 -6.83 -4.12
N ARG A 249 -34.69 -6.99 -3.04
CA ARG A 249 -34.30 -6.51 -1.69
C ARG A 249 -33.15 -7.28 -1.05
N ALA A 250 -32.85 -8.47 -1.55
CA ALA A 250 -31.72 -9.31 -1.16
C ALA A 250 -30.51 -9.17 -2.11
N ASP A 251 -30.50 -8.18 -3.02
CA ASP A 251 -29.35 -7.92 -3.88
C ASP A 251 -28.09 -7.58 -3.05
N SER A 252 -26.96 -8.20 -3.40
CA SER A 252 -25.67 -8.00 -2.70
C SER A 252 -25.25 -6.52 -2.64
N GLY A 253 -25.36 -5.78 -3.75
CA GLY A 253 -25.03 -4.36 -3.80
C GLY A 253 -25.94 -3.52 -2.90
N LEU A 254 -27.24 -3.80 -2.92
CA LEU A 254 -28.20 -3.10 -2.04
C LEU A 254 -28.01 -3.45 -0.56
N LEU A 255 -27.72 -4.71 -0.21
CA LEU A 255 -27.45 -5.11 1.17
C LEU A 255 -26.17 -4.42 1.69
N PHE A 256 -25.12 -4.34 0.88
CA PHE A 256 -23.89 -3.62 1.20
C PHE A 256 -24.14 -2.12 1.44
N ASP A 257 -24.78 -1.45 0.48
CA ASP A 257 -25.04 0.00 0.56
C ASP A 257 -25.97 0.35 1.72
N ARG A 258 -26.96 -0.51 2.04
CA ARG A 258 -27.82 -0.34 3.21
C ARG A 258 -27.07 -0.55 4.52
N ALA A 259 -26.26 -1.59 4.64
CA ALA A 259 -25.50 -1.87 5.86
C ALA A 259 -24.50 -0.75 6.17
N ARG A 260 -23.77 -0.31 5.15
CA ARG A 260 -22.84 0.82 5.21
C ARG A 260 -23.55 2.12 5.56
N TYR A 261 -24.74 2.38 4.98
CA TYR A 261 -25.56 3.56 5.29
C TYR A 261 -26.04 3.55 6.75
N SER A 262 -26.54 2.43 7.28
CA SER A 262 -26.98 2.33 8.68
C SER A 262 -25.80 2.51 9.65
N ARG A 263 -24.64 1.88 9.42
CA ARG A 263 -23.42 2.12 10.23
C ARG A 263 -23.00 3.59 10.20
N LEU A 264 -22.98 4.23 9.03
CA LEU A 264 -22.63 5.66 8.89
C LEU A 264 -23.66 6.62 9.54
N LYS A 265 -24.75 6.10 10.09
CA LYS A 265 -25.72 6.83 10.94
C LYS A 265 -25.64 6.44 12.43
N GLY A 266 -24.68 5.60 12.83
CA GLY A 266 -24.61 5.03 14.18
C GLY A 266 -25.72 4.02 14.48
N ARG A 267 -26.34 3.43 13.45
CA ARG A 267 -27.47 2.49 13.57
C ARG A 267 -26.99 1.05 13.39
N ASP A 268 -25.97 0.66 14.16
CA ASP A 268 -25.35 -0.67 14.07
C ASP A 268 -26.35 -1.83 14.28
N PRO A 269 -27.37 -1.74 15.18
CA PRO A 269 -28.43 -2.76 15.26
C PRO A 269 -29.29 -2.94 14.00
N GLU A 270 -29.36 -1.94 13.12
CA GLU A 270 -29.99 -2.06 11.79
C GLU A 270 -29.01 -2.56 10.73
N ALA A 271 -27.71 -2.26 10.89
CA ALA A 271 -26.66 -2.65 9.96
C ALA A 271 -26.30 -4.15 10.08
N TRP A 272 -26.19 -4.67 11.30
CA TRP A 272 -25.77 -6.05 11.57
C TRP A 272 -26.65 -7.11 10.91
N PRO A 273 -28.01 -7.05 10.93
CA PRO A 273 -28.85 -8.03 10.23
C PRO A 273 -28.62 -8.04 8.72
N LEU A 274 -28.23 -6.90 8.13
CA LEU A 274 -27.95 -6.80 6.70
C LEU A 274 -26.64 -7.51 6.34
N ILE A 275 -25.59 -7.34 7.15
CA ILE A 275 -24.33 -8.10 7.00
C ILE A 275 -24.55 -9.61 7.17
N LEU A 276 -25.37 -10.00 8.16
CA LEU A 276 -25.67 -11.41 8.43
C LEU A 276 -26.59 -12.04 7.37
N SER A 277 -27.45 -11.25 6.72
CA SER A 277 -28.28 -11.70 5.59
C SER A 277 -27.53 -11.79 4.25
N ALA A 278 -26.32 -11.23 4.17
CA ALA A 278 -25.55 -11.18 2.94
C ALA A 278 -24.94 -12.56 2.61
N PRO A 279 -24.88 -12.94 1.32
CA PRO A 279 -24.40 -14.26 0.92
C PRO A 279 -22.93 -14.49 1.31
N SER A 280 -22.53 -15.76 1.37
CA SER A 280 -21.19 -16.18 1.80
C SER A 280 -20.30 -16.72 0.66
N SER A 281 -20.80 -16.85 -0.57
CA SER A 281 -20.00 -17.28 -1.72
C SER A 281 -19.42 -16.08 -2.50
N PRO A 282 -18.19 -16.18 -3.04
CA PRO A 282 -17.57 -15.09 -3.81
C PRO A 282 -18.45 -14.59 -4.97
N GLN A 283 -19.10 -15.52 -5.67
CA GLN A 283 -19.92 -15.25 -6.84
C GLN A 283 -21.20 -14.49 -6.49
N ALA A 284 -21.87 -14.84 -5.39
CA ALA A 284 -23.07 -14.15 -4.95
C ALA A 284 -22.76 -12.79 -4.28
N LEU A 285 -21.59 -12.68 -3.62
CA LEU A 285 -21.10 -11.40 -3.08
C LEU A 285 -20.75 -10.39 -4.18
N ARG A 286 -20.28 -10.84 -5.36
CA ARG A 286 -19.82 -10.04 -6.52
C ARG A 286 -18.57 -9.16 -6.28
N ARG A 287 -18.42 -8.61 -5.08
CA ARG A 287 -17.27 -7.85 -4.58
C ARG A 287 -16.90 -8.27 -3.15
N PRO A 288 -16.45 -9.53 -2.92
CA PRO A 288 -16.12 -10.00 -1.57
C PRO A 288 -14.99 -9.18 -0.91
N GLU A 289 -14.08 -8.61 -1.71
CA GLU A 289 -13.01 -7.70 -1.27
C GLU A 289 -13.52 -6.36 -0.68
N ASP A 290 -14.64 -5.85 -1.17
CA ASP A 290 -15.28 -4.63 -0.64
C ASP A 290 -16.18 -4.95 0.55
N TRP A 291 -16.93 -6.05 0.45
CA TRP A 291 -17.67 -6.64 1.56
C TRP A 291 -16.78 -6.93 2.78
N TRP A 292 -15.53 -7.37 2.60
CA TRP A 292 -14.61 -7.58 3.72
C TRP A 292 -14.35 -6.31 4.52
N LYS A 293 -14.16 -5.17 3.85
CA LYS A 293 -13.89 -3.88 4.53
C LYS A 293 -15.03 -3.53 5.48
N GLU A 294 -16.27 -3.69 5.02
CA GLU A 294 -17.47 -3.40 5.81
C GLU A 294 -17.72 -4.46 6.90
N ARG A 295 -17.53 -5.76 6.59
CA ARG A 295 -17.60 -6.88 7.56
C ARG A 295 -16.60 -6.71 8.70
N ASN A 296 -15.34 -6.37 8.42
CA ASN A 296 -14.28 -6.17 9.43
C ASN A 296 -14.60 -4.99 10.37
N ILE A 297 -15.07 -3.86 9.82
CA ILE A 297 -15.49 -2.69 10.62
C ILE A 297 -16.66 -3.06 11.54
N GLN A 298 -17.73 -3.66 11.00
CA GLN A 298 -18.92 -4.00 11.80
C GLN A 298 -18.66 -5.11 12.81
N ALA A 299 -17.79 -6.08 12.50
CA ALA A 299 -17.39 -7.11 13.44
C ALA A 299 -16.55 -6.56 14.61
N ARG A 300 -15.69 -5.56 14.40
CA ARG A 300 -14.93 -4.92 15.49
C ARG A 300 -15.82 -4.08 16.41
N ASN A 301 -16.73 -3.29 15.82
CA ASN A 301 -17.80 -2.63 16.57
C ASN A 301 -18.67 -3.63 17.36
N ALA A 302 -18.94 -4.83 16.80
CA ALA A 302 -19.63 -5.89 17.51
C ALA A 302 -18.78 -6.51 18.65
N ILE A 303 -17.45 -6.62 18.53
CA ILE A 303 -16.55 -7.02 19.64
C ILE A 303 -16.57 -5.97 20.76
N GLU A 304 -16.45 -4.69 20.41
CA GLU A 304 -16.52 -3.56 21.35
C GLU A 304 -17.84 -3.55 22.13
N ASN A 305 -18.96 -3.85 21.46
CA ASN A 305 -20.29 -4.02 22.07
C ASN A 305 -20.53 -5.42 22.71
N ARG A 306 -19.46 -6.21 22.91
CA ARG A 306 -19.46 -7.57 23.49
C ARG A 306 -20.39 -8.58 22.79
N GLN A 307 -20.76 -8.34 21.54
CA GLN A 307 -21.62 -9.18 20.70
C GLN A 307 -20.82 -10.28 19.96
N PHE A 308 -19.97 -11.02 20.68
CA PHE A 308 -18.92 -11.85 20.08
C PHE A 308 -19.40 -12.91 19.08
N SER A 309 -20.58 -13.52 19.29
CA SER A 309 -21.16 -14.44 18.29
C SER A 309 -21.47 -13.71 16.99
N LYS A 310 -22.17 -12.57 17.05
CA LYS A 310 -22.50 -11.77 15.85
C LYS A 310 -21.24 -11.33 15.13
N ALA A 311 -20.19 -10.93 15.88
CA ALA A 311 -18.90 -10.57 15.30
C ALA A 311 -18.27 -11.76 14.53
N TYR A 312 -18.27 -12.96 15.11
CA TYR A 312 -17.82 -14.19 14.44
C TYR A 312 -18.67 -14.49 13.20
N ASP A 313 -20.00 -14.48 13.30
CA ASP A 313 -20.92 -14.79 12.21
C ASP A 313 -20.78 -13.82 11.03
N MET A 314 -20.48 -12.54 11.29
CA MET A 314 -20.16 -11.54 10.26
C MET A 314 -18.88 -11.84 9.49
N VAL A 315 -17.85 -12.41 10.13
CA VAL A 315 -16.55 -12.65 9.48
C VAL A 315 -16.36 -14.07 8.96
N ALA A 316 -16.99 -15.08 9.56
CA ALA A 316 -16.89 -16.46 9.09
C ALA A 316 -17.47 -16.65 7.68
N GLY A 317 -18.51 -15.89 7.33
CA GLY A 317 -19.13 -15.87 5.99
C GLY A 317 -18.45 -14.94 4.98
N HIS A 318 -17.14 -14.71 5.06
CA HIS A 318 -16.45 -13.67 4.28
C HIS A 318 -16.38 -13.89 2.76
N GLY A 319 -16.48 -15.14 2.27
CA GLY A 319 -16.52 -15.45 0.83
C GLY A 319 -15.27 -15.03 0.03
N LEU A 320 -14.09 -15.14 0.65
CA LEU A 320 -12.78 -14.97 0.00
C LEU A 320 -12.04 -16.31 0.00
N THR A 321 -11.09 -16.48 -0.93
CA THR A 321 -10.36 -17.76 -1.11
C THR A 321 -8.82 -17.62 -1.07
N ALA A 322 -8.29 -16.41 -1.25
CA ALA A 322 -6.86 -16.12 -1.25
C ALA A 322 -6.60 -14.62 -1.01
N GLY A 323 -5.34 -14.24 -0.79
CA GLY A 323 -4.91 -12.84 -0.69
C GLY A 323 -4.95 -12.26 0.73
N VAL A 324 -4.70 -10.95 0.84
CA VAL A 324 -4.52 -10.26 2.13
C VAL A 324 -5.82 -10.22 2.94
N ASN A 325 -6.95 -9.94 2.27
CA ASN A 325 -8.25 -9.86 2.94
C ASN A 325 -8.76 -11.24 3.40
N PHE A 326 -8.49 -12.31 2.63
CA PHE A 326 -8.67 -13.70 3.09
C PHE A 326 -7.85 -13.98 4.35
N ALA A 327 -6.57 -13.58 4.34
CA ALA A 327 -5.66 -13.82 5.44
C ALA A 327 -6.04 -13.04 6.71
N GLU A 328 -6.68 -11.88 6.57
CA GLU A 328 -7.26 -11.15 7.70
C GLU A 328 -8.59 -11.76 8.17
N ALA A 329 -9.43 -12.23 7.25
CA ALA A 329 -10.74 -12.80 7.55
C ALA A 329 -10.68 -14.13 8.31
N GLU A 330 -9.92 -15.11 7.79
CA GLU A 330 -9.71 -16.39 8.47
C GLU A 330 -8.99 -16.19 9.81
N PHE A 331 -8.06 -15.23 9.88
CA PHE A 331 -7.45 -14.87 11.16
C PHE A 331 -8.49 -14.32 12.16
N LEU A 332 -9.26 -13.29 11.78
CA LEU A 332 -10.18 -12.62 12.69
C LEU A 332 -11.27 -13.58 13.16
N ALA A 333 -11.82 -14.40 12.27
CA ALA A 333 -12.78 -15.43 12.63
C ALA A 333 -12.20 -16.48 13.61
N GLY A 334 -10.98 -16.99 13.34
CA GLY A 334 -10.32 -17.94 14.22
C GLY A 334 -9.94 -17.37 15.58
N TRP A 335 -9.51 -16.10 15.62
CA TRP A 335 -9.15 -15.40 16.85
C TRP A 335 -10.39 -15.04 17.69
N ILE A 336 -11.51 -14.63 17.08
CA ILE A 336 -12.78 -14.46 17.80
C ILE A 336 -13.23 -15.79 18.41
N ALA A 337 -13.19 -16.88 17.64
CA ALA A 337 -13.55 -18.21 18.13
C ALA A 337 -12.69 -18.64 19.32
N LEU A 338 -11.36 -18.46 19.24
CA LEU A 338 -10.43 -18.86 20.30
C LEU A 338 -10.56 -18.00 21.57
N ARG A 339 -10.68 -16.68 21.43
CA ARG A 339 -10.56 -15.73 22.56
C ARG A 339 -11.89 -15.37 23.21
N PHE A 340 -12.98 -15.30 22.45
CA PHE A 340 -14.26 -14.78 22.96
C PHE A 340 -15.39 -15.80 22.95
N LEU A 341 -15.30 -16.86 22.14
CA LEU A 341 -16.28 -17.96 22.12
C LEU A 341 -15.78 -19.24 22.83
N ASN A 342 -14.50 -19.27 23.25
CA ASN A 342 -13.81 -20.44 23.81
C ASN A 342 -13.92 -21.70 22.91
N ASP A 343 -14.07 -21.52 21.60
CA ASP A 343 -14.24 -22.59 20.62
C ASP A 343 -12.93 -22.84 19.88
N ALA A 344 -12.03 -23.55 20.55
CA ALA A 344 -10.72 -23.91 20.03
C ALA A 344 -10.80 -24.79 18.76
N GLN A 345 -11.89 -25.56 18.57
CA GLN A 345 -12.08 -26.43 17.41
C GLN A 345 -12.44 -25.61 16.15
N LYS A 346 -13.34 -24.63 16.25
CA LYS A 346 -13.59 -23.66 15.17
C LYS A 346 -12.31 -22.86 14.87
N ALA A 347 -11.63 -22.37 15.91
CA ALA A 347 -10.39 -21.62 15.77
C ALA A 347 -9.30 -22.40 15.01
N GLN A 348 -9.09 -23.67 15.37
CA GLN A 348 -8.19 -24.59 14.69
C GLN A 348 -8.54 -24.70 13.20
N GLY A 349 -9.82 -24.88 12.85
CA GLY A 349 -10.27 -24.95 11.45
C GLY A 349 -9.99 -23.67 10.65
N HIS A 350 -10.20 -22.50 11.26
CA HIS A 350 -9.86 -21.20 10.68
C HIS A 350 -8.35 -21.04 10.45
N PHE A 351 -7.51 -21.31 11.46
CA PHE A 351 -6.06 -21.19 11.32
C PHE A 351 -5.45 -22.24 10.38
N GLN A 352 -6.08 -23.41 10.22
CA GLN A 352 -5.73 -24.39 9.19
C GLN A 352 -6.01 -23.86 7.78
N ARG A 353 -7.19 -23.27 7.51
CA ARG A 353 -7.50 -22.68 6.19
C ARG A 353 -6.62 -21.46 5.89
N LEU A 354 -6.42 -20.59 6.88
CA LEU A 354 -5.46 -19.49 6.82
C LEU A 354 -4.07 -19.97 6.38
N LYS A 355 -3.53 -21.03 7.03
CA LYS A 355 -2.23 -21.61 6.70
C LYS A 355 -2.16 -22.12 5.26
N SER A 356 -3.23 -22.74 4.77
CA SER A 356 -3.29 -23.31 3.41
C SER A 356 -3.44 -22.25 2.30
N GLY A 357 -4.02 -21.08 2.61
CA GLY A 357 -4.26 -20.01 1.63
C GLY A 357 -3.24 -18.87 1.64
N VAL A 358 -2.08 -19.01 2.32
CA VAL A 358 -1.03 -17.99 2.39
C VAL A 358 0.37 -18.58 2.16
N THR A 359 1.27 -17.79 1.55
CA THR A 359 2.62 -18.23 1.17
C THR A 359 3.75 -17.38 1.76
N TYR A 360 3.47 -16.14 2.17
CA TYR A 360 4.48 -15.23 2.71
C TYR A 360 4.88 -15.58 4.16
N PRO A 361 6.17 -15.45 4.55
CA PRO A 361 6.67 -15.76 5.89
C PRO A 361 5.84 -15.24 7.06
N ILE A 362 5.46 -13.94 7.07
CA ILE A 362 4.67 -13.36 8.17
C ILE A 362 3.30 -14.01 8.32
N SER A 363 2.61 -14.28 7.21
CA SER A 363 1.29 -14.91 7.21
C SER A 363 1.37 -16.37 7.63
N LEU A 364 2.39 -17.11 7.14
CA LEU A 364 2.66 -18.48 7.55
C LEU A 364 3.03 -18.58 9.03
N ALA A 365 3.86 -17.66 9.55
CA ALA A 365 4.23 -17.62 10.96
C ALA A 365 3.03 -17.33 11.85
N ARG A 366 2.20 -16.32 11.51
CA ARG A 366 0.96 -15.98 12.21
C ARG A 366 -0.02 -17.16 12.20
N ALA A 367 -0.24 -17.77 11.04
CA ALA A 367 -1.13 -18.93 10.90
C ALA A 367 -0.69 -20.12 11.76
N ASN A 368 0.59 -20.46 11.73
CA ASN A 368 1.13 -21.60 12.48
C ASN A 368 1.23 -21.32 14.00
N TYR A 369 1.56 -20.09 14.41
CA TYR A 369 1.55 -19.70 15.84
C TYR A 369 0.13 -19.80 16.42
N TRP A 370 -0.87 -19.21 15.75
CA TRP A 370 -2.24 -19.23 16.27
C TRP A 370 -2.91 -20.61 16.14
N LEU A 371 -2.54 -21.40 15.13
CA LEU A 371 -2.86 -22.82 15.09
C LEU A 371 -2.29 -23.57 16.31
N ALA A 372 -1.05 -23.27 16.73
CA ALA A 372 -0.48 -23.86 17.95
C ALA A 372 -1.28 -23.47 19.20
N ARG A 373 -1.64 -22.18 19.37
CA ARG A 373 -2.49 -21.71 20.49
C ARG A 373 -3.87 -22.37 20.53
N ALA A 374 -4.45 -22.71 19.36
CA ALA A 374 -5.70 -23.47 19.30
C ALA A 374 -5.49 -24.95 19.68
N LEU A 375 -4.42 -25.58 19.20
CA LEU A 375 -4.07 -26.98 19.51
C LEU A 375 -3.70 -27.18 20.99
N GLU A 376 -3.08 -26.18 21.64
CA GLU A 376 -2.91 -26.17 23.11
C GLU A 376 -4.24 -26.29 23.85
N ARG A 377 -5.27 -25.57 23.39
CA ARG A 377 -6.60 -25.52 24.02
C ARG A 377 -7.50 -26.71 23.65
N THR A 378 -7.24 -27.42 22.55
CA THR A 378 -7.85 -28.75 22.27
C THR A 378 -7.07 -29.93 22.90
N GLY A 379 -5.88 -29.68 23.44
CA GLY A 379 -5.05 -30.66 24.14
C GLY A 379 -4.02 -31.40 23.27
N ASP A 380 -3.97 -31.13 21.96
CA ASP A 380 -2.98 -31.70 21.04
C ASP A 380 -1.61 -31.02 21.19
N LYS A 381 -0.90 -31.39 22.26
CA LYS A 381 0.47 -30.91 22.54
C LYS A 381 1.46 -31.25 21.40
N PRO A 382 1.49 -32.47 20.82
CA PRO A 382 2.35 -32.77 19.68
C PRO A 382 2.07 -31.89 18.46
N GLY A 383 0.79 -31.68 18.10
CA GLY A 383 0.39 -30.79 17.01
C GLY A 383 0.75 -29.34 17.30
N ALA A 384 0.54 -28.85 18.52
CA ALA A 384 0.94 -27.50 18.93
C ALA A 384 2.46 -27.29 18.82
N MET A 385 3.26 -28.25 19.29
CA MET A 385 4.73 -28.22 19.18
C MET A 385 5.19 -28.22 17.72
N ALA A 386 4.56 -29.03 16.85
CA ALA A 386 4.85 -29.04 15.42
C ALA A 386 4.45 -27.72 14.72
N ALA A 387 3.32 -27.12 15.10
CA ALA A 387 2.86 -25.84 14.59
C ALA A 387 3.77 -24.67 15.04
N TYR A 388 4.18 -24.61 16.30
CA TYR A 388 5.23 -23.69 16.73
C TYR A 388 6.54 -23.92 15.96
N GLY A 389 6.95 -25.18 15.75
CA GLY A 389 8.11 -25.54 14.92
C GLY A 389 8.03 -24.97 13.51
N ALA A 390 6.85 -25.00 12.89
CA ALA A 390 6.62 -24.43 11.56
C ALA A 390 6.66 -22.89 11.56
N ALA A 391 6.13 -22.22 12.58
CA ALA A 391 6.21 -20.76 12.71
C ALA A 391 7.64 -20.27 12.98
N ALA A 392 8.39 -20.99 13.84
CA ALA A 392 9.77 -20.67 14.23
C ALA A 392 10.79 -20.76 13.07
N ARG A 393 10.40 -21.30 11.90
CA ARG A 393 11.19 -21.26 10.66
C ARG A 393 11.33 -19.87 10.05
N PHE A 394 10.55 -18.89 10.50
CA PHE A 394 10.57 -17.50 10.06
C PHE A 394 11.00 -16.56 11.22
N PRO A 395 12.23 -16.72 11.74
CA PRO A 395 12.72 -16.03 12.95
C PRO A 395 12.79 -14.51 12.81
N GLU A 396 12.75 -13.99 11.60
CA GLU A 396 12.68 -12.56 11.30
C GLU A 396 11.27 -11.96 11.51
N THR A 397 10.26 -12.79 11.81
CA THR A 397 8.86 -12.35 11.96
C THR A 397 8.41 -12.37 13.42
N PHE A 398 7.54 -11.44 13.82
CA PHE A 398 6.97 -11.33 15.17
C PHE A 398 6.43 -12.68 15.69
N TYR A 399 5.61 -13.37 14.89
CA TYR A 399 5.03 -14.66 15.25
C TYR A 399 6.03 -15.83 15.21
N GLY A 400 7.07 -15.76 14.38
CA GLY A 400 8.18 -16.71 14.43
C GLY A 400 9.04 -16.54 15.68
N GLN A 401 9.24 -15.30 16.15
CA GLN A 401 9.94 -14.99 17.41
C GLN A 401 9.12 -15.43 18.63
N LEU A 402 7.80 -15.22 18.63
CA LEU A 402 6.91 -15.76 19.66
C LEU A 402 6.92 -17.30 19.68
N ALA A 403 6.94 -17.95 18.51
CA ALA A 403 7.04 -19.40 18.42
C ALA A 403 8.42 -19.94 18.88
N LEU A 404 9.51 -19.22 18.58
CA LEU A 404 10.84 -19.52 19.14
C LEU A 404 10.85 -19.44 20.67
N ILE A 405 10.18 -18.45 21.25
CA ILE A 405 10.02 -18.32 22.71
C ILE A 405 9.20 -19.48 23.27
N ALA A 406 8.11 -19.88 22.61
CA ALA A 406 7.31 -21.03 23.04
C ALA A 406 8.10 -22.35 23.04
N LEU A 407 8.96 -22.57 22.04
CA LEU A 407 9.83 -23.75 21.96
C LEU A 407 11.05 -23.67 22.90
N LYS A 408 11.58 -22.45 23.13
CA LYS A 408 12.82 -22.20 23.86
C LYS A 408 12.70 -20.93 24.71
N PRO A 409 12.03 -20.96 25.88
CA PRO A 409 11.76 -19.76 26.68
C PRO A 409 13.01 -19.05 27.25
N LYS A 410 14.13 -19.77 27.35
CA LYS A 410 15.46 -19.24 27.70
C LYS A 410 16.44 -19.27 26.52
N GLY A 411 15.92 -19.38 25.31
CA GLY A 411 16.70 -19.49 24.08
C GLY A 411 17.40 -18.18 23.70
N ARG A 412 18.38 -18.32 22.82
CA ARG A 412 19.06 -17.20 22.18
C ARG A 412 18.53 -17.02 20.75
N PHE A 413 18.60 -15.80 20.28
CA PHE A 413 18.21 -15.35 18.96
C PHE A 413 19.45 -14.93 18.19
N ALA A 414 19.64 -15.53 17.03
CA ALA A 414 20.73 -15.27 16.11
C ALA A 414 20.17 -15.06 14.70
N ILE A 415 20.90 -14.32 13.88
CA ILE A 415 20.57 -14.11 12.47
C ILE A 415 21.77 -14.58 11.67
N ASN A 416 21.53 -15.43 10.67
CA ASN A 416 22.52 -15.63 9.62
C ASN A 416 22.48 -14.36 8.73
N ASP A 417 23.46 -13.49 8.93
CA ASP A 417 23.73 -12.30 8.14
C ASP A 417 25.03 -12.42 7.33
N GLU A 418 25.46 -13.66 7.08
CA GLU A 418 26.63 -13.99 6.27
C GLU A 418 26.48 -13.44 4.85
N ARG A 419 27.57 -12.84 4.33
CA ARG A 419 27.57 -12.35 2.95
C ARG A 419 27.61 -13.55 2.00
N ILE A 420 26.64 -13.58 1.09
CA ILE A 420 26.60 -14.53 -0.03
C ILE A 420 27.82 -14.32 -0.92
N ASP A 421 28.52 -15.39 -1.28
CA ASP A 421 29.54 -15.33 -2.34
C ASP A 421 28.84 -15.15 -3.69
N THR A 422 29.19 -14.07 -4.39
CA THR A 422 28.64 -13.71 -5.70
C THR A 422 29.70 -13.75 -6.81
N GLY A 423 30.91 -14.23 -6.52
CA GLY A 423 32.08 -14.15 -7.41
C GLY A 423 31.85 -14.79 -8.77
N ALA A 424 31.31 -16.01 -8.81
CA ALA A 424 30.98 -16.70 -10.06
C ALA A 424 29.85 -16.01 -10.84
N SER A 425 28.84 -15.49 -10.15
CA SER A 425 27.62 -14.93 -10.73
C SER A 425 27.74 -13.47 -11.17
N ARG A 426 28.73 -12.70 -10.67
CA ARG A 426 28.83 -11.26 -11.00
C ARG A 426 29.12 -10.99 -12.49
N LYS A 427 29.74 -11.94 -13.23
CA LYS A 427 29.94 -11.80 -14.69
C LYS A 427 28.63 -11.88 -15.47
N SER A 428 27.77 -12.87 -15.20
CA SER A 428 26.47 -12.99 -15.88
C SER A 428 25.54 -11.86 -15.49
N PHE A 429 25.43 -11.54 -14.20
CA PHE A 429 24.65 -10.40 -13.71
C PHE A 429 25.04 -9.05 -14.35
N ASN A 430 26.32 -8.84 -14.65
CA ASN A 430 26.77 -7.62 -15.35
C ASN A 430 26.45 -7.61 -16.85
N ALA A 431 26.10 -8.75 -17.44
CA ALA A 431 25.62 -8.87 -18.82
C ALA A 431 24.08 -8.81 -18.92
N GLU A 432 23.35 -8.86 -17.80
CA GLU A 432 21.88 -8.77 -17.79
C GLU A 432 21.40 -7.40 -18.29
N GLU A 433 20.51 -7.40 -19.28
CA GLU A 433 19.99 -6.18 -19.90
C GLU A 433 19.25 -5.28 -18.90
N LEU A 434 18.56 -5.88 -17.91
CA LEU A 434 17.94 -5.16 -16.81
C LEU A 434 18.98 -4.48 -15.90
N ALA A 435 20.11 -5.14 -15.62
CA ALA A 435 21.20 -4.58 -14.82
C ALA A 435 21.96 -3.46 -15.55
N ALA A 436 22.01 -3.51 -16.89
CA ALA A 436 22.52 -2.42 -17.71
C ALA A 436 21.53 -1.24 -17.76
N ALA A 437 20.24 -1.49 -17.95
CA ALA A 437 19.19 -0.47 -18.01
C ALA A 437 19.09 0.33 -16.70
N ILE A 438 19.16 -0.36 -15.55
CA ILE A 438 19.25 0.26 -14.21
C ILE A 438 20.39 1.29 -14.14
N ARG A 439 21.58 0.96 -14.66
CA ARG A 439 22.75 1.84 -14.62
C ARG A 439 22.63 3.03 -15.58
N LEU A 440 21.98 2.86 -16.74
CA LEU A 440 21.67 3.97 -17.66
C LEU A 440 20.66 4.94 -17.04
N LEU A 441 19.57 4.41 -16.46
CA LEU A 441 18.53 5.20 -15.78
C LEU A 441 19.09 5.96 -14.57
N ASN A 442 19.99 5.35 -13.80
CA ASN A 442 20.63 6.03 -12.67
C ASN A 442 21.56 7.16 -13.12
N ARG A 443 22.29 6.97 -14.24
CA ARG A 443 23.21 7.98 -14.77
C ARG A 443 22.50 9.29 -15.14
N ILE A 444 21.25 9.21 -15.59
CA ILE A 444 20.42 10.36 -15.97
C ILE A 444 19.48 10.85 -14.85
N GLY A 445 19.67 10.38 -13.60
CA GLY A 445 18.83 10.77 -12.46
C GLY A 445 17.37 10.31 -12.51
N ALA A 446 17.04 9.28 -13.31
CA ALA A 446 15.67 8.82 -13.52
C ALA A 446 15.19 7.86 -12.41
N GLU A 447 15.20 8.32 -11.15
CA GLU A 447 14.99 7.49 -9.94
C GLU A 447 13.70 6.66 -9.93
N GLU A 448 12.57 7.23 -10.38
CA GLU A 448 11.28 6.51 -10.56
C GLU A 448 11.47 5.23 -11.41
N TYR A 449 12.28 5.34 -12.45
CA TYR A 449 12.53 4.29 -13.43
C TYR A 449 13.60 3.31 -12.96
N VAL A 450 14.61 3.77 -12.21
CA VAL A 450 15.55 2.90 -11.47
C VAL A 450 14.76 1.97 -10.54
N ARG A 451 13.80 2.52 -9.78
CA ARG A 451 12.88 1.75 -8.93
C ARG A 451 12.08 0.73 -9.74
N VAL A 452 11.39 1.14 -10.81
CA VAL A 452 10.59 0.23 -11.65
C VAL A 452 11.42 -0.95 -12.21
N PHE A 453 12.64 -0.70 -12.70
CA PHE A 453 13.50 -1.77 -13.22
C PHE A 453 14.09 -2.66 -12.12
N ALA A 454 14.58 -2.09 -11.02
CA ALA A 454 15.17 -2.86 -9.93
C ALA A 454 14.13 -3.75 -9.22
N LEU A 455 12.91 -3.25 -9.02
CA LEU A 455 11.84 -4.03 -8.40
C LEU A 455 11.34 -5.13 -9.33
N HIS A 456 11.13 -4.85 -10.63
CA HIS A 456 10.79 -5.87 -11.62
C HIS A 456 11.88 -6.95 -11.76
N PHE A 457 13.16 -6.55 -11.78
CA PHE A 457 14.27 -7.52 -11.84
C PHE A 457 14.29 -8.42 -10.60
N ALA A 458 13.99 -7.88 -9.41
CA ALA A 458 13.80 -8.67 -8.21
C ALA A 458 12.51 -9.54 -8.22
N ASP A 459 11.48 -9.18 -8.98
CA ASP A 459 10.29 -10.02 -9.17
C ASP A 459 10.56 -11.21 -10.11
N VAL A 460 11.42 -11.06 -11.13
CA VAL A 460 11.82 -12.16 -12.04
C VAL A 460 13.06 -12.95 -11.58
N ALA A 461 13.83 -12.45 -10.60
CA ALA A 461 15.02 -13.15 -10.10
C ALA A 461 14.67 -14.46 -9.34
N GLU A 462 15.51 -15.49 -9.50
CA GLU A 462 15.28 -16.82 -8.90
C GLU A 462 16.38 -17.24 -7.92
N SER A 463 17.62 -16.75 -8.08
CA SER A 463 18.77 -17.17 -7.28
C SER A 463 19.13 -16.18 -6.16
N ARG A 464 19.65 -16.72 -5.05
CA ARG A 464 20.09 -15.97 -3.86
C ARG A 464 21.20 -14.96 -4.21
N GLU A 465 22.03 -15.34 -5.17
CA GLU A 465 23.19 -14.60 -5.69
C GLU A 465 22.73 -13.41 -6.54
N THR A 466 21.71 -13.56 -7.39
CA THR A 466 21.14 -12.44 -8.17
C THR A 466 20.47 -11.42 -7.24
N TYR A 467 19.77 -11.86 -6.19
CA TYR A 467 19.23 -10.94 -5.18
C TYR A 467 20.34 -10.20 -4.41
N ALA A 468 21.42 -10.87 -4.04
CA ALA A 468 22.58 -10.24 -3.43
C ALA A 468 23.24 -9.22 -4.37
N LEU A 469 23.52 -9.59 -5.61
CA LEU A 469 24.14 -8.73 -6.63
C LEU A 469 23.28 -7.51 -6.96
N LEU A 470 21.96 -7.66 -7.00
CA LEU A 470 21.03 -6.56 -7.22
C LEU A 470 20.95 -5.63 -6.00
N ALA A 471 20.94 -6.17 -4.78
CA ALA A 471 21.00 -5.36 -3.56
C ALA A 471 22.35 -4.65 -3.37
N GLU A 472 23.46 -5.26 -3.82
CA GLU A 472 24.77 -4.63 -3.93
C GLU A 472 24.73 -3.49 -4.96
N LEU A 473 24.23 -3.73 -6.17
CA LEU A 473 24.10 -2.70 -7.22
C LEU A 473 23.24 -1.50 -6.77
N MET A 474 22.13 -1.75 -6.07
CA MET A 474 21.31 -0.66 -5.51
C MET A 474 22.10 0.21 -4.52
N ARG A 475 22.92 -0.40 -3.65
CA ARG A 475 23.81 0.34 -2.74
C ARG A 475 24.97 1.02 -3.45
N GLU A 476 25.56 0.39 -4.47
CA GLU A 476 26.61 0.95 -5.32
C GLU A 476 26.12 2.22 -6.06
N LEU A 477 24.85 2.28 -6.44
CA LEU A 477 24.23 3.40 -7.17
C LEU A 477 23.61 4.49 -6.29
N GLY A 478 23.59 4.32 -4.96
CA GLY A 478 23.07 5.31 -4.01
C GLY A 478 21.64 5.08 -3.48
N HIS A 479 21.03 3.93 -3.76
CA HIS A 479 19.64 3.56 -3.40
C HIS A 479 19.58 2.43 -2.35
N PRO A 480 20.04 2.65 -1.10
CA PRO A 480 20.07 1.61 -0.07
C PRO A 480 18.68 1.10 0.34
N GLU A 481 17.63 1.90 0.15
CA GLU A 481 16.24 1.52 0.39
C GLU A 481 15.72 0.57 -0.69
N LEU A 482 16.11 0.74 -1.97
CA LEU A 482 15.84 -0.25 -3.01
C LEU A 482 16.54 -1.59 -2.70
N ALA A 483 17.74 -1.58 -2.12
CA ALA A 483 18.42 -2.81 -1.69
C ALA A 483 17.61 -3.59 -0.64
N ILE A 484 16.96 -2.89 0.30
CA ILE A 484 16.03 -3.49 1.27
C ILE A 484 14.78 -4.03 0.58
N ARG A 485 14.22 -3.34 -0.43
CA ARG A 485 13.05 -3.81 -1.19
C ARG A 485 13.34 -5.05 -2.04
N VAL A 486 14.51 -5.10 -2.68
CA VAL A 486 15.04 -6.28 -3.38
C VAL A 486 15.16 -7.45 -2.39
N ALA A 487 15.73 -7.21 -1.21
CA ALA A 487 15.85 -8.22 -0.17
C ALA A 487 14.48 -8.70 0.38
N LYS A 488 13.51 -7.80 0.54
CA LYS A 488 12.13 -8.14 0.94
C LYS A 488 11.41 -9.00 -0.10
N ARG A 489 11.65 -8.79 -1.40
CA ARG A 489 11.11 -9.64 -2.49
C ARG A 489 11.68 -11.05 -2.47
N ALA A 490 12.99 -11.20 -2.28
CA ALA A 490 13.62 -12.51 -2.07
C ALA A 490 12.98 -13.25 -0.88
N MET A 491 12.81 -12.55 0.26
CA MET A 491 12.19 -13.13 1.46
C MET A 491 10.71 -13.49 1.27
N GLN A 492 9.95 -12.77 0.44
CA GLN A 492 8.59 -13.17 0.05
C GLN A 492 8.58 -14.51 -0.72
N LYS A 493 9.62 -14.79 -1.51
CA LYS A 493 9.88 -16.11 -2.13
C LYS A 493 10.59 -17.11 -1.19
N GLN A 494 10.70 -16.79 0.11
CA GLN A 494 11.41 -17.58 1.14
C GLN A 494 12.93 -17.74 0.90
N ILE A 495 13.53 -16.91 0.05
CA ILE A 495 14.98 -16.88 -0.22
C ILE A 495 15.65 -15.93 0.78
N SER A 496 16.48 -16.47 1.69
CA SER A 496 17.08 -15.69 2.77
C SER A 496 18.30 -14.87 2.32
N VAL A 497 18.14 -13.55 2.38
CA VAL A 497 19.18 -12.53 2.07
C VAL A 497 19.25 -11.47 3.19
N LEU A 498 19.05 -11.89 4.44
CA LEU A 498 18.88 -11.04 5.63
C LEU A 498 20.01 -10.01 5.83
N ALA A 499 21.24 -10.34 5.42
CA ALA A 499 22.40 -9.43 5.39
C ALA A 499 22.12 -8.08 4.71
N TYR A 500 21.28 -8.08 3.66
CA TYR A 500 20.87 -6.91 2.88
C TYR A 500 19.54 -6.31 3.35
N ALA A 501 18.65 -7.13 3.93
CA ALA A 501 17.34 -6.68 4.40
C ALA A 501 17.40 -5.78 5.65
N TYR A 502 18.51 -5.83 6.42
CA TYR A 502 18.68 -5.15 7.70
C TYR A 502 20.04 -4.43 7.80
N PRO A 503 20.31 -3.37 7.02
CA PRO A 503 21.54 -2.58 7.15
C PRO A 503 21.57 -1.88 8.51
N VAL A 504 22.77 -1.75 9.09
CA VAL A 504 23.01 -1.05 10.35
C VAL A 504 23.51 0.36 10.04
N LEU A 505 22.73 1.38 10.35
CA LEU A 505 23.13 2.77 10.26
C LEU A 505 23.67 3.27 11.61
N SER A 506 24.48 4.32 11.58
CA SER A 506 24.94 5.00 12.80
C SER A 506 23.79 5.81 13.40
N VAL A 507 23.33 5.43 14.59
CA VAL A 507 22.32 6.20 15.34
C VAL A 507 23.01 7.42 15.98
N PRO A 508 22.52 8.66 15.76
CA PRO A 508 23.17 9.85 16.30
C PRO A 508 23.13 9.87 17.84
N LYS A 509 24.16 10.46 18.46
CA LYS A 509 24.19 10.66 19.91
C LYS A 509 22.99 11.51 20.34
N TYR A 510 22.14 10.95 21.21
CA TYR A 510 21.00 11.66 21.76
C TYR A 510 21.41 12.96 22.46
N ARG A 511 20.68 14.05 22.18
CA ARG A 511 20.89 15.40 22.74
C ARG A 511 19.62 15.98 23.38
N GLY A 512 18.50 15.25 23.33
CA GLY A 512 17.25 15.71 23.93
C GLY A 512 17.22 15.55 25.44
N ARG A 513 16.22 16.15 26.07
CA ARG A 513 15.85 15.89 27.47
C ARG A 513 15.22 14.49 27.61
N GLY A 514 15.22 13.92 28.82
CA GLY A 514 14.63 12.60 29.10
C GLY A 514 15.53 11.42 28.74
N THR A 515 14.98 10.21 28.86
CA THR A 515 15.70 8.94 28.63
C THR A 515 15.89 8.67 27.14
N PRO A 516 17.12 8.42 26.64
CA PRO A 516 17.33 8.07 25.24
C PRO A 516 16.60 6.77 24.87
N PRO A 517 15.88 6.70 23.73
CA PRO A 517 15.40 5.44 23.19
C PRO A 517 16.56 4.49 22.86
N GLU A 518 16.35 3.17 22.94
CA GLU A 518 17.43 2.23 22.61
C GLU A 518 17.76 2.29 21.09
N PRO A 519 19.05 2.17 20.69
CA PRO A 519 19.42 2.22 19.28
C PRO A 519 18.74 1.17 18.40
N ALA A 520 18.42 -0.01 18.95
CA ALA A 520 17.75 -1.08 18.21
C ALA A 520 16.30 -0.75 17.85
N LEU A 521 15.56 -0.09 18.75
CA LEU A 521 14.20 0.39 18.52
C LEU A 521 14.21 1.55 17.52
N VAL A 522 15.17 2.47 17.62
CA VAL A 522 15.34 3.57 16.65
C VAL A 522 15.59 3.02 15.24
N LEU A 523 16.52 2.08 15.07
CA LEU A 523 16.76 1.44 13.77
C LEU A 523 15.56 0.61 13.30
N GLY A 524 14.90 -0.11 14.20
CA GLY A 524 13.75 -0.94 13.88
C GLY A 524 12.50 -0.14 13.46
N LEU A 525 12.35 1.06 14.01
CA LEU A 525 11.33 2.03 13.62
C LEU A 525 11.70 2.73 12.31
N SER A 526 12.90 3.29 12.17
CA SER A 526 13.36 3.94 10.91
C SER A 526 13.26 3.00 9.70
N ARG A 527 13.56 1.70 9.89
CA ARG A 527 13.39 0.68 8.84
C ARG A 527 11.93 0.52 8.42
N GLN A 528 11.00 0.61 9.36
CA GLN A 528 9.57 0.44 9.09
C GLN A 528 8.92 1.71 8.52
N GLU A 529 9.43 2.89 8.88
CA GLU A 529 8.94 4.18 8.36
C GLU A 529 9.38 4.47 6.93
N SER A 530 10.66 4.29 6.63
CA SER A 530 11.27 4.78 5.38
C SER A 530 12.14 3.74 4.66
N GLU A 531 12.39 2.57 5.25
CA GLU A 531 13.47 1.67 4.83
C GLU A 531 14.85 2.37 4.78
N PHE A 532 15.04 3.35 5.66
CA PHE A 532 16.18 4.27 5.74
C PHE A 532 16.32 5.31 4.62
N ASP A 533 15.28 5.49 3.79
CA ASP A 533 15.21 6.57 2.78
C ASP A 533 15.17 7.97 3.46
N PRO A 534 16.19 8.83 3.27
CA PRO A 534 16.20 10.18 3.83
C PRO A 534 15.37 11.18 2.99
N MET A 535 15.00 10.82 1.77
CA MET A 535 14.21 11.62 0.83
C MET A 535 12.70 11.32 0.92
N ALA A 536 12.31 10.23 1.59
CA ALA A 536 10.92 9.78 1.70
C ALA A 536 9.95 10.87 2.18
N VAL A 537 8.85 11.03 1.44
CA VAL A 537 7.70 11.87 1.84
C VAL A 537 6.41 11.06 1.66
N SER A 538 5.62 10.92 2.74
CA SER A 538 4.32 10.24 2.65
C SER A 538 3.22 11.15 2.08
N GLY A 539 2.08 10.55 1.68
CA GLY A 539 0.89 11.32 1.28
C GLY A 539 0.29 12.22 2.38
N ALA A 540 0.66 11.98 3.65
CA ALA A 540 0.32 12.86 4.78
C ALA A 540 1.40 13.96 5.02
N ASN A 541 2.39 14.07 4.13
CA ASN A 541 3.58 14.91 4.27
C ASN A 541 4.35 14.65 5.60
N ALA A 542 4.48 13.37 5.96
CA ALA A 542 5.51 12.91 6.88
C ALA A 542 6.85 12.83 6.14
N GLN A 543 7.97 13.17 6.78
CA GLN A 543 9.22 13.48 6.07
C GLN A 543 10.45 12.74 6.62
N GLY A 544 11.28 12.25 5.70
CA GLY A 544 12.60 11.68 5.94
C GLY A 544 12.61 10.36 6.70
N ILE A 545 13.77 10.05 7.28
CA ILE A 545 14.14 8.69 7.69
C ILE A 545 13.32 8.11 8.86
N MET A 546 12.74 8.96 9.73
CA MET A 546 11.79 8.59 10.78
C MET A 546 10.37 9.15 10.52
N GLN A 547 10.04 9.49 9.26
CA GLN A 547 8.73 10.00 8.80
C GLN A 547 8.07 11.00 9.76
N LEU A 548 8.74 12.12 9.98
CA LEU A 548 8.25 13.16 10.88
C LEU A 548 7.29 14.12 10.16
N LEU A 549 6.09 14.29 10.71
CA LEU A 549 5.24 15.43 10.35
C LEU A 549 5.95 16.74 10.76
N PRO A 550 6.06 17.76 9.89
CA PRO A 550 6.75 19.01 10.20
C PRO A 550 6.24 19.75 11.44
N GLU A 551 4.97 19.61 11.80
CA GLU A 551 4.42 20.19 13.03
C GLU A 551 4.88 19.42 14.27
N THR A 552 4.79 18.08 14.27
CA THR A 552 5.34 17.23 15.34
C THR A 552 6.83 17.51 15.56
N ALA A 553 7.61 17.59 14.46
CA ALA A 553 9.03 17.93 14.53
C ALA A 553 9.29 19.31 15.15
N ARG A 554 8.49 20.33 14.79
CA ARG A 554 8.57 21.69 15.36
C ARG A 554 8.26 21.69 16.86
N GLN A 555 7.21 20.98 17.29
CA GLN A 555 6.81 20.91 18.70
C GLN A 555 7.85 20.15 19.54
N THR A 556 8.35 19.01 19.05
CA THR A 556 9.42 18.25 19.70
C THR A 556 10.72 19.05 19.80
N ALA A 557 11.16 19.70 18.73
CA ALA A 557 12.34 20.56 18.74
C ALA A 557 12.22 21.65 19.83
N ARG A 558 11.08 22.34 19.91
CA ARG A 558 10.78 23.34 20.95
C ARG A 558 10.77 22.77 22.37
N ARG A 559 10.24 21.55 22.57
CA ARG A 559 10.16 20.88 23.88
C ARG A 559 11.53 20.44 24.42
N HIS A 560 12.39 19.90 23.54
CA HIS A 560 13.72 19.42 23.95
C HIS A 560 14.78 20.54 23.94
N GLY A 561 14.52 21.67 23.30
CA GLY A 561 15.44 22.81 23.22
C GLY A 561 16.45 22.70 22.07
N VAL A 562 15.98 22.28 20.90
CA VAL A 562 16.77 22.07 19.68
C VAL A 562 16.25 23.00 18.59
N ASP A 563 17.15 23.54 17.75
CA ASP A 563 16.76 24.41 16.64
C ASP A 563 15.97 23.66 15.56
N TYR A 564 14.86 24.25 15.11
CA TYR A 564 13.99 23.65 14.10
C TYR A 564 14.33 24.11 12.68
N HIS A 565 14.89 23.20 11.88
CA HIS A 565 15.19 23.40 10.46
C HIS A 565 14.26 22.53 9.59
N ARG A 566 13.17 23.09 9.05
CA ARG A 566 12.23 22.35 8.18
C ARG A 566 12.90 21.72 6.97
N ASN A 567 13.83 22.43 6.34
CA ASN A 567 14.55 21.95 5.15
C ASN A 567 15.53 20.79 5.42
N LYS A 568 15.84 20.50 6.70
CA LYS A 568 16.67 19.34 7.09
C LYS A 568 15.85 18.10 7.46
N LEU A 569 14.51 18.19 7.47
CA LEU A 569 13.68 16.99 7.67
C LEU A 569 13.78 16.00 6.50
N ILE A 570 14.24 16.47 5.33
CA ILE A 570 14.50 15.68 4.13
C ILE A 570 16.01 15.77 3.85
N GLY A 571 16.63 14.68 3.39
CA GLY A 571 18.06 14.59 3.06
C GLY A 571 19.01 14.47 4.28
N ASP A 572 18.86 15.31 5.31
CA ASP A 572 19.67 15.23 6.53
C ASP A 572 19.12 14.16 7.50
N ALA A 573 19.49 12.91 7.24
CA ALA A 573 19.16 11.76 8.10
C ALA A 573 19.60 11.97 9.57
N THR A 574 20.72 12.66 9.81
CA THR A 574 21.25 12.87 11.17
C THR A 574 20.35 13.81 11.96
N TYR A 575 19.93 14.91 11.35
CA TYR A 575 18.97 15.84 11.94
C TYR A 575 17.59 15.19 12.11
N ASN A 576 17.06 14.51 11.09
CA ASN A 576 15.75 13.84 11.16
C ASN A 576 15.72 12.79 12.28
N MET A 577 16.71 11.90 12.37
CA MET A 577 16.82 10.95 13.48
C MET A 577 16.95 11.64 14.84
N SER A 578 17.68 12.75 14.94
CA SER A 578 17.84 13.47 16.21
C SER A 578 16.52 14.01 16.76
N ILE A 579 15.62 14.51 15.89
CA ILE A 579 14.27 14.94 16.29
C ILE A 579 13.35 13.72 16.51
N GLY A 580 13.45 12.67 15.69
CA GLY A 580 12.63 11.46 15.82
C GLY A 580 12.91 10.67 17.10
N MET A 581 14.18 10.61 17.53
CA MET A 581 14.56 10.06 18.83
C MET A 581 14.02 10.87 20.00
N ALA A 582 13.93 12.20 19.87
CA ALA A 582 13.31 13.05 20.88
C ALA A 582 11.79 12.82 20.96
N HIS A 583 11.10 12.72 19.81
CA HIS A 583 9.68 12.40 19.78
C HIS A 583 9.37 11.01 20.34
N LEU A 584 10.22 10.02 20.02
CA LEU A 584 10.13 8.67 20.57
C LEU A 584 10.40 8.65 22.09
N SER A 585 11.29 9.52 22.61
CA SER A 585 11.50 9.72 24.05
C SER A 585 10.27 10.31 24.74
N ASP A 586 9.60 11.29 24.13
CA ASP A 586 8.34 11.85 24.65
C ASP A 586 7.26 10.76 24.76
N LEU A 587 7.12 9.91 23.73
CA LEU A 587 6.12 8.84 23.70
C LEU A 587 6.46 7.72 24.70
N LEU A 588 7.72 7.30 24.81
CA LEU A 588 8.17 6.35 25.84
C LEU A 588 7.84 6.87 27.25
N ALA A 589 8.09 8.15 27.53
CA ALA A 589 7.72 8.75 28.81
C ALA A 589 6.19 8.84 29.01
N SER A 590 5.43 9.09 27.94
CA SER A 590 3.96 9.20 27.97
C SER A 590 3.21 7.89 28.22
N PHE A 591 3.89 6.74 28.11
CA PHE A 591 3.30 5.40 28.28
C PHE A 591 4.12 4.51 29.26
N ASP A 592 4.82 5.12 30.21
CA ASP A 592 5.59 4.45 31.27
C ASP A 592 6.61 3.42 30.73
N GLY A 593 7.23 3.77 29.59
CA GLY A 593 8.22 2.95 28.88
C GLY A 593 7.64 1.83 28.02
N SER A 594 6.31 1.65 27.95
CA SER A 594 5.70 0.54 27.20
C SER A 594 5.89 0.68 25.69
N TYR A 595 6.57 -0.31 25.08
CA TYR A 595 6.89 -0.28 23.65
C TYR A 595 5.64 -0.42 22.78
N ILE A 596 4.71 -1.32 23.12
CA ILE A 596 3.47 -1.52 22.33
C ILE A 596 2.71 -0.20 22.20
N LEU A 597 2.43 0.47 23.33
CA LEU A 597 1.69 1.72 23.38
C LEU A 597 2.45 2.86 22.69
N THR A 598 3.77 2.95 22.90
CA THR A 598 4.65 3.93 22.26
C THR A 598 4.66 3.79 20.74
N ILE A 599 4.85 2.57 20.23
CA ILE A 599 4.95 2.27 18.80
C ILE A 599 3.59 2.47 18.12
N ALA A 600 2.50 2.03 18.77
CA ALA A 600 1.13 2.33 18.30
C ALA A 600 0.87 3.84 18.27
N ALA A 601 1.36 4.60 19.25
CA ALA A 601 1.16 6.04 19.35
C ALA A 601 2.01 6.85 18.36
N TYR A 602 3.15 6.31 17.91
CA TYR A 602 3.96 6.91 16.85
C TYR A 602 3.22 6.88 15.51
N ASN A 603 2.61 5.74 15.14
CA ASN A 603 1.87 5.59 13.88
C ASN A 603 0.43 6.14 13.92
N ALA A 604 -0.34 5.87 14.98
CA ALA A 604 -1.77 6.22 15.06
C ALA A 604 -2.09 7.45 15.92
N GLY A 605 -1.08 8.03 16.60
CA GLY A 605 -1.23 9.15 17.52
C GLY A 605 -1.64 8.73 18.93
N ALA A 606 -1.01 9.34 19.94
CA ALA A 606 -1.22 9.02 21.36
C ALA A 606 -2.67 9.21 21.86
N GLY A 607 -3.49 10.02 21.16
CA GLY A 607 -4.92 10.15 21.46
C GLY A 607 -5.69 8.86 21.21
N ARG A 608 -5.49 8.22 20.05
CA ARG A 608 -6.14 6.95 19.70
C ARG A 608 -5.67 5.80 20.58
N VAL A 609 -4.40 5.77 20.95
CA VAL A 609 -3.90 4.77 21.91
C VAL A 609 -4.55 4.91 23.28
N ARG A 610 -4.81 6.13 23.77
CA ARG A 610 -5.57 6.33 25.02
C ARG A 610 -7.04 5.91 24.89
N GLN A 611 -7.66 6.11 23.72
CA GLN A 611 -9.00 5.59 23.43
C GLN A 611 -9.01 4.05 23.50
N TRP A 612 -8.08 3.37 22.80
CA TRP A 612 -7.96 1.91 22.80
C TRP A 612 -7.63 1.32 24.18
N ILE A 613 -6.91 2.04 25.04
CA ILE A 613 -6.72 1.65 26.45
C ILE A 613 -8.05 1.68 27.23
N GLY A 614 -8.94 2.62 26.92
CA GLY A 614 -10.28 2.70 27.52
C GLY A 614 -11.26 1.66 26.97
N GLU A 615 -11.13 1.29 25.70
CA GLU A 615 -12.02 0.34 25.01
C GLU A 615 -11.62 -1.13 25.24
N TYR A 616 -10.31 -1.43 25.15
CA TYR A 616 -9.76 -2.79 25.19
C TYR A 616 -9.01 -3.12 26.50
N GLY A 617 -8.91 -2.15 27.42
CA GLY A 617 -8.08 -2.21 28.63
C GLY A 617 -6.60 -1.88 28.39
N ASP A 618 -5.85 -1.73 29.48
CA ASP A 618 -4.42 -1.38 29.43
C ASP A 618 -3.55 -2.65 29.37
N PRO A 619 -2.73 -2.87 28.31
CA PRO A 619 -1.85 -4.03 28.19
C PRO A 619 -0.71 -4.04 29.22
N ARG A 620 -0.54 -2.97 30.00
CA ARG A 620 0.36 -2.93 31.16
C ARG A 620 -0.30 -3.51 32.42
N ASN A 621 -1.63 -3.64 32.45
CA ASN A 621 -2.40 -3.95 33.66
C ASN A 621 -3.49 -5.01 33.39
N GLY A 622 -3.07 -6.25 33.12
CA GLY A 622 -3.97 -7.43 33.14
C GLY A 622 -4.65 -7.81 31.81
N VAL A 623 -4.33 -7.14 30.71
CA VAL A 623 -4.72 -7.57 29.34
C VAL A 623 -3.52 -8.22 28.66
N ASP A 624 -3.70 -9.37 28.00
CA ASP A 624 -2.61 -9.99 27.22
C ASP A 624 -2.15 -9.03 26.10
N PRO A 625 -0.86 -8.67 26.02
CA PRO A 625 -0.41 -7.66 25.07
C PRO A 625 -0.42 -8.10 23.60
N ILE A 626 -0.47 -9.41 23.31
CA ILE A 626 -0.59 -9.94 21.94
C ILE A 626 -2.05 -9.79 21.48
N ASP A 627 -3.02 -10.10 22.35
CA ASP A 627 -4.44 -9.87 22.07
C ASP A 627 -4.80 -8.38 22.05
N TRP A 628 -4.13 -7.53 22.84
CA TRP A 628 -4.28 -6.07 22.72
C TRP A 628 -3.81 -5.56 21.35
N ILE A 629 -2.67 -6.05 20.84
CA ILE A 629 -2.20 -5.73 19.49
C ILE A 629 -3.24 -6.17 18.44
N GLU A 630 -3.82 -7.37 18.57
CA GLU A 630 -4.80 -7.89 17.60
C GLU A 630 -6.18 -7.19 17.67
N GLN A 631 -6.52 -6.59 18.82
CA GLN A 631 -7.69 -5.70 18.96
C GLN A 631 -7.55 -4.40 18.16
N ILE A 632 -6.34 -3.82 18.02
CA ILE A 632 -6.08 -2.56 17.28
C ILE A 632 -6.84 -2.57 15.93
N PRO A 633 -7.81 -1.65 15.70
CA PRO A 633 -8.75 -1.76 14.60
C PRO A 633 -8.08 -1.50 13.24
N PHE A 634 -7.07 -0.63 13.18
CA PHE A 634 -6.33 -0.38 11.95
C PHE A 634 -5.29 -1.47 11.71
N SER A 635 -5.51 -2.24 10.64
CA SER A 635 -4.60 -3.31 10.20
C SER A 635 -3.20 -2.78 9.86
N GLU A 636 -3.08 -1.52 9.44
CA GLU A 636 -1.80 -0.83 9.27
C GLU A 636 -1.05 -0.70 10.60
N THR A 637 -1.64 -0.03 11.60
CA THR A 637 -1.04 0.17 12.93
C THR A 637 -0.73 -1.16 13.63
N ARG A 638 -1.63 -2.14 13.52
CA ARG A 638 -1.44 -3.51 14.03
C ARG A 638 -0.19 -4.16 13.45
N ASN A 639 -0.06 -4.14 12.12
CA ASN A 639 1.13 -4.66 11.44
C ASN A 639 2.37 -3.85 11.82
N TYR A 640 2.28 -2.51 11.87
CA TYR A 640 3.38 -1.62 12.23
C TYR A 640 3.94 -1.96 13.62
N VAL A 641 3.10 -2.19 14.63
CA VAL A 641 3.56 -2.59 15.99
C VAL A 641 4.31 -3.92 15.94
N GLN A 642 3.76 -4.93 15.26
CA GLN A 642 4.43 -6.23 15.09
C GLN A 642 5.78 -6.09 14.35
N ARG A 643 5.83 -5.27 13.29
CA ARG A 643 7.05 -5.01 12.49
C ARG A 643 8.14 -4.25 13.25
N VAL A 644 7.81 -3.21 14.02
CA VAL A 644 8.84 -2.49 14.79
C VAL A 644 9.39 -3.37 15.91
N LEU A 645 8.54 -4.19 16.56
CA LEU A 645 8.98 -5.14 17.59
C LEU A 645 9.87 -6.26 17.02
N GLU A 646 9.51 -6.89 15.89
CA GLU A 646 10.36 -7.91 15.26
C GLU A 646 11.69 -7.32 14.74
N ASN A 647 11.64 -6.12 14.14
CA ASN A 647 12.83 -5.38 13.70
C ASN A 647 13.74 -5.03 14.90
N THR A 648 13.18 -4.73 16.07
CA THR A 648 13.96 -4.37 17.27
C THR A 648 14.81 -5.54 17.76
N GLN A 649 14.26 -6.76 17.82
CA GLN A 649 15.06 -7.95 18.17
C GLN A 649 16.18 -8.19 17.15
N ILE A 650 15.87 -7.97 15.86
CA ILE A 650 16.82 -8.09 14.75
C ILE A 650 17.97 -7.09 14.88
N TYR A 651 17.68 -5.84 15.22
CA TYR A 651 18.72 -4.84 15.42
C TYR A 651 19.52 -5.05 16.71
N ARG A 652 18.95 -5.62 17.78
CA ARG A 652 19.76 -6.04 18.94
C ARG A 652 20.82 -7.08 18.56
N ALA A 653 20.46 -8.11 17.78
CA ALA A 653 21.43 -9.09 17.29
C ALA A 653 22.50 -8.47 16.38
N ARG A 654 22.08 -7.66 15.38
CA ARG A 654 22.99 -7.00 14.42
C ARG A 654 23.94 -5.98 15.08
N LEU A 655 23.50 -5.28 16.11
CA LEU A 655 24.35 -4.36 16.89
C LEU A 655 25.31 -5.12 17.83
N ALA A 656 24.87 -6.22 18.44
CA ALA A 656 25.72 -7.06 19.29
C ALA A 656 26.76 -7.88 18.52
N ARG A 657 26.51 -8.17 17.23
CA ARG A 657 27.31 -9.10 16.39
C ARG A 657 27.46 -10.49 17.01
N ALA A 658 26.45 -10.91 17.77
CA ALA A 658 26.41 -12.14 18.53
C ALA A 658 24.94 -12.54 18.76
N GLU A 659 24.71 -13.78 19.20
CA GLU A 659 23.37 -14.16 19.64
C GLU A 659 22.93 -13.34 20.86
N VAL A 660 21.68 -12.88 20.87
CA VAL A 660 21.07 -12.14 22.00
C VAL A 660 19.98 -12.97 22.67
N PRO A 661 19.60 -12.73 23.94
CA PRO A 661 18.43 -13.40 24.53
C PRO A 661 17.15 -13.11 23.74
N LEU A 662 16.27 -14.10 23.59
CA LEU A 662 14.92 -13.91 23.04
C LEU A 662 14.10 -12.97 23.95
N SER A 663 14.11 -11.67 23.65
CA SER A 663 13.66 -10.61 24.57
C SER A 663 12.30 -9.99 24.22
N LEU A 664 11.65 -10.43 23.14
CA LEU A 664 10.37 -9.91 22.67
C LEU A 664 9.27 -9.92 23.76
N MET A 665 9.17 -10.96 24.58
CA MET A 665 8.20 -11.00 25.70
C MET A 665 8.50 -9.95 26.78
N GLY A 666 9.76 -9.60 26.99
CA GLY A 666 10.16 -8.52 27.90
C GLY A 666 9.82 -7.13 27.35
N ASP A 667 9.76 -6.97 26.03
CA ASP A 667 9.31 -5.72 25.39
C ASP A 667 7.78 -5.61 25.31
N LEU A 668 7.09 -6.73 25.11
CA LEU A 668 5.62 -6.79 25.12
C LEU A 668 5.05 -6.42 26.51
N TYR A 669 5.69 -6.87 27.58
CA TYR A 669 5.31 -6.57 28.98
C TYR A 669 6.06 -5.36 29.56
N ARG A 670 6.80 -4.59 28.73
CA ARG A 670 7.52 -3.40 29.20
C ARG A 670 6.53 -2.34 29.68
N GLY A 671 6.83 -1.72 30.83
CA GLY A 671 5.93 -0.77 31.49
C GLY A 671 4.76 -1.42 32.25
N SER A 672 4.66 -2.76 32.26
CA SER A 672 3.78 -3.48 33.18
C SER A 672 4.39 -3.55 34.59
N SER A 673 3.54 -3.59 35.60
CA SER A 673 3.89 -3.99 36.97
C SER A 673 4.00 -5.51 37.14
N ALA A 674 3.46 -6.29 36.19
CA ALA A 674 3.50 -7.74 36.18
C ALA A 674 4.68 -8.26 35.34
N PRO A 675 5.38 -9.33 35.77
CA PRO A 675 6.36 -10.01 34.93
C PRO A 675 5.67 -10.71 33.74
N PRO A 676 6.34 -10.86 32.59
CA PRO A 676 5.79 -11.64 31.48
C PRO A 676 5.49 -13.09 31.92
N PRO A 677 4.38 -13.69 31.47
CA PRO A 677 4.00 -15.04 31.84
C PRO A 677 5.03 -16.06 31.34
N ARG A 678 5.16 -17.17 32.08
CA ARG A 678 6.05 -18.28 31.70
C ARG A 678 5.45 -19.06 30.53
N ILE A 679 5.63 -18.57 29.31
CA ILE A 679 5.51 -19.40 28.11
C ILE A 679 6.47 -20.59 28.28
N GLY A 680 5.98 -21.83 28.17
CA GLY A 680 6.76 -23.05 28.42
C GLY A 680 6.10 -24.08 29.34
N GLY A 681 5.00 -23.74 30.02
CA GLY A 681 3.98 -24.74 30.36
C GLY A 681 3.03 -24.96 29.18
N PRO A 682 2.07 -25.92 29.26
CA PRO A 682 0.79 -25.64 28.63
C PRO A 682 0.27 -24.30 29.18
N PHE A 683 -0.48 -23.53 28.39
CA PHE A 683 -1.31 -22.48 28.98
C PHE A 683 -2.27 -23.17 29.95
N GLU A 684 -2.05 -23.02 31.26
CA GLU A 684 -3.15 -23.19 32.22
C GLU A 684 -4.29 -22.30 31.72
N PRO A 685 -5.53 -22.80 31.71
CA PRO A 685 -6.62 -22.10 31.07
C PRO A 685 -6.93 -20.84 31.88
N GLU A 686 -6.37 -19.70 31.42
CA GLU A 686 -6.58 -18.39 32.03
C GLU A 686 -8.07 -18.17 32.32
N GLU A 687 -8.43 -18.13 33.60
CA GLU A 687 -9.77 -17.76 34.10
C GLU A 687 -10.01 -16.24 33.96
N THR A 688 -9.58 -15.68 32.83
CA THR A 688 -9.76 -14.29 32.41
C THR A 688 -10.33 -14.26 31.00
N ALA A 689 -11.56 -14.80 30.85
CA ALA A 689 -12.49 -14.13 29.97
C ALA A 689 -12.52 -12.64 30.36
N LEU A 690 -12.21 -11.74 29.41
CA LEU A 690 -12.01 -10.31 29.67
C LEU A 690 -13.14 -9.75 30.57
N PRO A 691 -12.82 -9.16 31.73
CA PRO A 691 -13.75 -9.03 32.84
C PRO A 691 -15.10 -8.47 32.41
N LEU A 692 -16.17 -9.18 32.78
CA LEU A 692 -17.56 -8.93 32.39
C LEU A 692 -18.20 -7.72 33.11
N SER A 693 -17.37 -6.77 33.57
CA SER A 693 -17.76 -5.70 34.49
C SER A 693 -17.29 -4.32 33.99
N ALA A 694 -17.94 -3.83 32.94
CA ALA A 694 -18.08 -2.40 32.68
C ALA A 694 -19.48 -2.17 32.09
N SER A 695 -20.27 -1.31 32.71
CA SER A 695 -21.58 -0.90 32.18
C SER A 695 -21.41 -0.12 30.86
N PRO A 696 -22.39 -0.14 29.95
CA PRO A 696 -22.28 0.59 28.69
C PRO A 696 -22.16 2.10 28.94
N SER A 697 -21.01 2.68 28.58
CA SER A 697 -20.88 4.12 28.40
C SER A 697 -21.87 4.60 27.31
N PRO A 698 -22.50 5.77 27.46
CA PRO A 698 -23.37 6.30 26.42
C PRO A 698 -22.58 6.53 25.12
N SER A 699 -23.16 6.14 23.99
CA SER A 699 -22.50 6.19 22.68
C SER A 699 -22.21 7.62 22.25
N VAL A 700 -20.93 7.98 22.19
CA VAL A 700 -20.47 9.22 21.57
C VAL A 700 -20.65 9.10 20.06
N PRO A 701 -21.39 10.01 19.39
CA PRO A 701 -21.56 9.95 17.94
C PRO A 701 -20.23 10.14 17.22
N VAL A 702 -19.90 9.23 16.30
CA VAL A 702 -18.80 9.44 15.35
C VAL A 702 -19.10 10.70 14.54
N PRO A 703 -18.19 11.70 14.47
CA PRO A 703 -18.42 12.90 13.67
C PRO A 703 -18.61 12.53 12.20
N ALA A 704 -19.69 13.03 11.59
CA ALA A 704 -19.87 12.90 10.15
C ALA A 704 -18.73 13.66 9.42
N PRO A 705 -18.20 13.14 8.29
CA PRO A 705 -17.22 13.87 7.50
C PRO A 705 -17.81 15.21 7.06
N ALA A 706 -17.07 16.29 7.30
CA ALA A 706 -17.54 17.64 7.02
C ALA A 706 -17.88 17.80 5.51
N PRO A 707 -18.98 18.50 5.17
CA PRO A 707 -19.28 18.81 3.78
C PRO A 707 -18.23 19.78 3.22
N ASP A 708 -17.96 19.65 1.92
CA ASP A 708 -17.01 20.49 1.20
C ASP A 708 -17.40 21.97 1.31
N ARG A 709 -16.44 22.84 1.67
CA ARG A 709 -16.67 24.29 1.82
C ARG A 709 -15.95 25.05 0.72
N THR A 710 -16.73 25.74 -0.10
CA THR A 710 -16.27 26.80 -1.00
C THR A 710 -15.73 28.00 -0.22
N GLU A 711 -14.93 28.82 -0.91
CA GLU A 711 -14.18 29.95 -0.35
C GLU A 711 -15.08 31.08 0.22
N GLY A 712 -14.60 31.82 1.23
CA GLY A 712 -15.35 32.95 1.81
C GLY A 712 -14.81 33.56 3.12
N GLU A 713 -13.76 34.38 3.02
CA GLU A 713 -13.37 35.45 3.97
C GLU A 713 -13.04 35.10 5.45
N THR A 714 -12.82 36.11 6.30
CA THR A 714 -11.80 36.08 7.37
C THR A 714 -12.26 36.38 8.80
N SER A 715 -11.51 35.84 9.79
CA SER A 715 -11.05 36.46 11.07
C SER A 715 -11.22 35.57 12.33
N GLY A 716 -10.36 35.79 13.34
CA GLY A 716 -10.46 35.22 14.71
C GLY A 716 -9.63 33.95 15.00
N PRO A 717 -8.94 33.84 16.16
CA PRO A 717 -8.10 32.68 16.50
C PRO A 717 -8.67 31.78 17.64
N LEU A 718 -8.00 30.63 17.85
CA LEU A 718 -8.13 29.63 18.93
C LEU A 718 -9.27 28.60 18.82
N GLU A 719 -8.95 27.41 18.30
CA GLU A 719 -8.81 26.19 19.14
C GLU A 719 -8.00 25.10 18.43
N ALA A 720 -7.79 23.94 19.06
CA ALA A 720 -6.83 22.93 18.60
C ALA A 720 -7.32 22.12 17.39
N ALA A 721 -6.59 22.20 16.27
CA ALA A 721 -6.89 21.43 15.06
C ALA A 721 -6.42 19.98 15.16
N GLU A 722 -7.35 19.03 15.02
CA GLU A 722 -7.03 17.60 14.94
C GLU A 722 -6.32 17.24 13.61
N PRO A 723 -5.32 16.34 13.62
CA PRO A 723 -4.72 15.82 12.39
C PRO A 723 -5.68 14.83 11.72
N LEU A 724 -6.48 15.31 10.76
CA LEU A 724 -7.32 14.51 9.86
C LEU A 724 -6.46 13.66 8.89
N ILE A 725 -5.84 12.61 9.40
CA ILE A 725 -5.18 11.59 8.60
C ILE A 725 -6.26 10.79 7.85
N ARG A 726 -6.52 11.20 6.60
CA ARG A 726 -7.20 10.36 5.61
C ARG A 726 -6.37 9.09 5.38
N PRO A 727 -7.00 7.92 5.12
CA PRO A 727 -6.26 6.67 4.93
C PRO A 727 -5.24 6.81 3.79
N ILE A 728 -4.02 6.33 4.03
CA ILE A 728 -2.96 6.31 3.03
C ILE A 728 -3.44 5.41 1.86
N PRO A 729 -3.42 5.89 0.60
CA PRO A 729 -3.78 5.05 -0.53
C PRO A 729 -2.82 3.87 -0.64
N LYS A 730 -3.34 2.71 -1.06
CA LYS A 730 -2.49 1.55 -1.38
C LYS A 730 -1.39 1.96 -2.39
N PRO A 731 -0.19 1.37 -2.34
CA PRO A 731 0.70 1.43 -3.49
C PRO A 731 -0.05 0.94 -4.73
N ASP A 732 0.15 1.62 -5.85
CA ASP A 732 -0.44 1.22 -7.13
C ASP A 732 0.09 -0.17 -7.51
N PRO A 733 -0.75 -1.15 -7.88
CA PRO A 733 -0.28 -2.43 -8.42
C PRO A 733 0.55 -2.30 -9.72
N ASN A 734 0.76 -1.09 -10.25
CA ASN A 734 1.65 -0.78 -11.38
C ASN A 734 2.93 0.02 -10.98
N SER A 735 3.22 0.24 -9.69
CA SER A 735 4.39 0.98 -9.17
C SER A 735 5.46 0.11 -8.48
#